data_AF-A0A5C6EW63-F1
#
_entry.id   AF-A0A5C6EW63-F1
#
_cell.length_a   1.000
_cell.length_b   1.000
_cell.length_c   1.000
_cell.angle_alpha   90.00
_cell.angle_beta   90.00
_cell.angle_gamma   90.00
#
_symmetry.space_group_name_H-M   'P 1'
#
loop_
_entity.id
_entity.type
_entity.pdbx_description
1 polymer ?
#
loop_
_entity_poly.entity_id
_entity_poly.type
_entity_poly.pdbx_seq_one_letter_code
_entity_poly.pdbx_strand_id
1 'polypeptide(L)'
;MKHFISLAILLAASTVHADELLFPNADFESGTLEGWTVEGDAFRVQPTKGDNTAARNREPANMQGTWWIGGYEKYNGKEGKPGETAGDSLTGTLTSREFTIERPYITFRVGAGHLPGKVGVNLLVDGKVIELATGVDDESMVMHSSDVKAYVGKSAQLQIFDNATGGWGHINADDFRGTEKPSPDTTKEFAFTGDISATAYPDVGYDQPNRPQFHFMSKKNWLNDPNGMVYDGKNYHLFFQHNPKGTDWGNMTWGHATSPDMVHWTQLDHALLPYRVDRQAGTVFSGTAVIDHNNSLGKQVGDTKTMCAFYTFAGKPAFYQAMAYSTDSGASWTYWNEGRAVVENQGFDNGERDPKVFWHEPSQHWVMALWVGEKPGRVRWFTSKNLVDWEFASDLMRDWAFECMDVVFLPVDGDENNMKCLIYDASFDYEIGTFDGKEFKTETEALQIGRGNFYAAQTFNQAPNGRVVQIGWMRGGPNAAETFDVPHNQQMAFPCDLSLKTTDDGVRLFVSPISEIDSLVSKTHDLGQVKLSDGINALSGIQNLDLVDLEVTFSPGNASEVVFDLPRVSVRYDVKKQVLNHTGVNDKGESELQICIDKLSSKQGKVSLRLLVDRLTVEAFAFDGQNFGAHYIHPNHGPKTMSIHSVGGDALIHDLKIRELKSTWKN
;
A
#
# COMPACT_ATOMS: atom_id res chain seq x y z
N MET A 1 46.28 53.39 32.62
CA MET A 1 44.87 53.68 32.96
C MET A 1 44.14 53.95 31.65
N LYS A 2 43.38 52.97 31.14
CA LYS A 2 42.28 53.07 30.16
C LYS A 2 41.86 51.65 29.79
N HIS A 3 40.71 51.23 30.30
CA HIS A 3 40.03 49.99 29.94
C HIS A 3 39.41 50.13 28.56
N PHE A 4 39.47 49.07 27.75
CA PHE A 4 38.51 48.83 26.68
C PHE A 4 38.08 47.37 26.76
N ILE A 5 36.85 47.17 27.22
CA ILE A 5 36.10 45.92 27.16
C ILE A 5 35.42 45.92 25.78
N SER A 6 35.82 45.01 24.89
CA SER A 6 35.07 44.74 23.66
C SER A 6 33.91 43.81 23.98
N LEU A 7 32.70 44.36 23.98
CA LEU A 7 31.45 43.62 24.02
C LEU A 7 31.10 43.22 22.57
N ALA A 8 31.27 41.94 22.22
CA ALA A 8 30.78 41.41 20.95
C ALA A 8 29.29 41.07 21.12
N ILE A 9 28.42 41.90 20.53
CA ILE A 9 27.00 41.60 20.40
C ILE A 9 26.83 40.75 19.14
N LEU A 10 26.53 39.46 19.32
CA LEU A 10 26.04 38.59 18.26
C LEU A 10 24.56 38.92 18.04
N LEU A 11 24.25 39.71 17.01
CA LEU A 11 22.88 39.89 16.50
C LEU A 11 22.71 38.94 15.31
N ALA A 12 22.39 37.67 15.60
CA ALA A 12 21.77 36.80 14.62
C ALA A 12 20.27 37.11 14.63
N ALA A 13 19.88 38.14 13.88
CA ALA A 13 18.48 38.36 13.55
C ALA A 13 18.10 37.33 12.48
N SER A 14 17.58 36.17 12.90
CA SER A 14 16.69 35.40 12.03
C SER A 14 15.41 36.22 11.89
N THR A 15 15.33 37.05 10.85
CA THR A 15 14.06 37.63 10.44
C THR A 15 13.17 36.47 10.01
N VAL A 16 12.21 36.12 10.87
CA VAL A 16 11.00 35.45 10.41
C VAL A 16 10.31 36.46 9.51
N HIS A 17 10.59 36.39 8.21
CA HIS A 17 9.86 37.19 7.22
C HIS A 17 8.42 36.71 7.24
N ALA A 18 7.48 37.63 7.44
CA ALA A 18 6.07 37.36 7.25
C ALA A 18 5.81 37.08 5.75
N ASP A 19 4.72 36.39 5.44
CA ASP A 19 4.30 36.16 4.06
C ASP A 19 4.14 37.51 3.35
N GLU A 20 4.82 37.69 2.22
CA GLU A 20 4.88 38.95 1.48
C GLU A 20 4.05 38.84 0.19
N LEU A 21 3.29 39.87 -0.14
CA LEU A 21 2.60 39.95 -1.44
C LEU A 21 3.64 39.86 -2.57
N LEU A 22 3.31 39.11 -3.64
CA LEU A 22 4.23 38.98 -4.78
C LEU A 22 4.55 40.33 -5.45
N PHE A 23 3.61 41.26 -5.40
CA PHE A 23 3.75 42.65 -5.78
C PHE A 23 2.65 43.49 -5.11
N PRO A 24 2.75 44.83 -5.07
CA PRO A 24 1.69 45.67 -4.50
C PRO A 24 0.34 45.39 -5.17
N ASN A 25 -0.71 45.20 -4.37
CA ASN A 25 -2.08 44.87 -4.83
C ASN A 25 -2.22 43.48 -5.49
N ALA A 26 -1.31 42.54 -5.20
CA ALA A 26 -1.47 41.13 -5.60
C ALA A 26 -2.62 40.42 -4.85
N ASP A 27 -3.13 41.01 -3.76
CA ASP A 27 -4.30 40.58 -2.98
C ASP A 27 -5.58 41.35 -3.33
N PHE A 28 -5.55 42.25 -4.33
CA PHE A 28 -6.70 43.05 -4.78
C PHE A 28 -7.31 44.03 -3.76
N GLU A 29 -6.75 44.16 -2.55
CA GLU A 29 -7.33 44.93 -1.46
C GLU A 29 -7.35 46.46 -1.69
N SER A 30 -6.71 46.96 -2.75
CA SER A 30 -6.93 48.35 -3.20
C SER A 30 -8.35 48.58 -3.74
N GLY A 31 -9.10 47.52 -4.04
CA GLY A 31 -10.39 47.58 -4.72
C GLY A 31 -10.28 47.97 -6.19
N THR A 32 -9.09 47.81 -6.79
CA THR A 32 -8.80 48.09 -8.19
C THR A 32 -7.91 46.99 -8.79
N LEU A 33 -7.84 46.95 -10.11
CA LEU A 33 -6.90 46.10 -10.85
C LEU A 33 -5.55 46.78 -11.10
N GLU A 34 -5.13 47.71 -10.22
CA GLU A 34 -3.79 48.30 -10.29
C GLU A 34 -2.73 47.20 -10.25
N GLY A 35 -1.80 47.21 -11.21
CA GLY A 35 -0.81 46.16 -11.38
C GLY A 35 -1.28 44.95 -12.19
N TRP A 36 -2.48 44.99 -12.78
CA TRP A 36 -3.01 43.94 -13.65
C TRP A 36 -3.49 44.53 -14.99
N THR A 37 -3.25 43.80 -16.07
CA THR A 37 -3.75 44.09 -17.42
C THR A 37 -4.93 43.19 -17.72
N VAL A 38 -6.06 43.80 -18.10
CA VAL A 38 -7.30 43.10 -18.45
C VAL A 38 -7.37 42.90 -19.95
N GLU A 39 -7.63 41.67 -20.38
CA GLU A 39 -8.03 41.36 -21.75
C GLU A 39 -9.34 40.56 -21.75
N GLY A 40 -10.24 40.83 -22.70
CA GLY A 40 -11.56 40.21 -22.75
C GLY A 40 -12.57 40.83 -21.77
N ASP A 41 -13.69 40.15 -21.58
CA ASP A 41 -14.86 40.67 -20.84
C ASP A 41 -15.07 40.01 -19.46
N ALA A 42 -14.46 38.85 -19.19
CA ALA A 42 -14.65 38.09 -17.94
C ALA A 42 -14.33 38.91 -16.68
N PHE A 43 -13.34 39.81 -16.76
CA PHE A 43 -12.85 40.55 -15.59
C PHE A 43 -13.18 42.06 -15.62
N ARG A 44 -14.10 42.50 -16.49
CA ARG A 44 -14.38 43.92 -16.68
C ARG A 44 -14.99 44.63 -15.45
N VAL A 45 -15.67 43.88 -14.57
CA VAL A 45 -16.31 44.39 -13.33
C VAL A 45 -15.60 43.83 -12.09
N GLN A 46 -14.26 43.74 -12.13
CA GLN A 46 -13.43 43.18 -11.06
C GLN A 46 -12.44 44.22 -10.50
N PRO A 47 -11.87 44.02 -9.29
CA PRO A 47 -12.20 42.98 -8.32
C PRO A 47 -13.61 43.14 -7.76
N THR A 48 -14.24 42.04 -7.37
CA THR A 48 -15.56 42.03 -6.75
C THR A 48 -15.47 42.41 -5.27
N LYS A 49 -16.50 43.10 -4.74
CA LYS A 49 -16.53 43.59 -3.36
C LYS A 49 -17.45 42.77 -2.46
N GLY A 50 -16.90 42.22 -1.39
CA GLY A 50 -17.66 41.43 -0.43
C GLY A 50 -17.98 40.02 -0.94
N ASP A 51 -18.66 39.23 -0.11
CA ASP A 51 -18.97 37.83 -0.41
C ASP A 51 -20.19 37.73 -1.34
N ASN A 52 -19.95 37.89 -2.64
CA ASN A 52 -21.01 37.91 -3.65
C ASN A 52 -21.59 36.51 -3.92
N THR A 53 -20.81 35.45 -3.70
CA THR A 53 -21.28 34.07 -3.80
C THR A 53 -22.34 33.81 -2.73
N ALA A 54 -22.07 34.20 -1.48
CA ALA A 54 -23.05 34.13 -0.40
C ALA A 54 -24.28 35.02 -0.68
N ALA A 55 -24.07 36.24 -1.20
CA ALA A 55 -25.15 37.18 -1.52
C ALA A 55 -26.11 36.65 -2.61
N ARG A 56 -25.67 35.73 -3.47
CA ARG A 56 -26.52 35.01 -4.45
C ARG A 56 -26.94 33.61 -4.02
N ASN A 57 -26.87 33.30 -2.72
CA ASN A 57 -27.26 32.02 -2.11
C ASN A 57 -26.39 30.82 -2.54
N ARG A 58 -25.09 31.02 -2.69
CA ARG A 58 -24.08 29.96 -2.78
C ARG A 58 -23.27 29.88 -1.48
N GLU A 59 -22.40 28.88 -1.43
CA GLU A 59 -21.36 28.75 -0.44
C GLU A 59 -20.47 30.02 -0.35
N PRO A 60 -20.03 30.43 0.85
CA PRO A 60 -19.19 31.61 1.03
C PRO A 60 -17.90 31.55 0.21
N ALA A 61 -17.51 32.66 -0.42
CA ALA A 61 -16.34 32.71 -1.30
C ALA A 61 -15.02 32.40 -0.56
N ASN A 62 -14.99 32.46 0.78
CA ASN A 62 -13.80 32.26 1.60
C ASN A 62 -12.63 33.17 1.18
N MET A 63 -12.96 34.41 0.83
CA MET A 63 -12.01 35.46 0.45
C MET A 63 -11.20 35.96 1.65
N GLN A 64 -10.00 36.47 1.38
CA GLN A 64 -9.15 37.14 2.35
C GLN A 64 -9.29 38.65 2.21
N GLY A 65 -9.93 39.29 3.18
CA GLY A 65 -10.17 40.73 3.12
C GLY A 65 -11.52 41.04 2.49
N THR A 66 -11.58 42.07 1.65
CA THR A 66 -12.84 42.64 1.13
C THR A 66 -12.99 42.46 -0.38
N TRP A 67 -11.89 42.36 -1.11
CA TRP A 67 -11.83 42.41 -2.56
C TRP A 67 -11.11 41.19 -3.11
N TRP A 68 -11.67 40.60 -4.16
CA TRP A 68 -11.13 39.38 -4.76
C TRP A 68 -11.55 39.29 -6.22
N ILE A 69 -11.00 38.35 -6.99
CA ILE A 69 -11.43 38.09 -8.36
C ILE A 69 -12.50 37.01 -8.34
N GLY A 70 -13.72 37.34 -8.79
CA GLY A 70 -14.78 36.37 -9.02
C GLY A 70 -15.39 36.58 -10.39
N GLY A 71 -14.91 35.85 -11.40
CA GLY A 71 -15.28 36.07 -12.82
C GLY A 71 -16.78 35.96 -13.09
N TYR A 72 -17.52 35.24 -12.25
CA TYR A 72 -18.98 35.13 -12.32
C TYR A 72 -19.74 36.36 -11.80
N GLU A 73 -19.10 37.16 -10.95
CA GLU A 73 -19.73 38.22 -10.18
C GLU A 73 -19.75 39.55 -10.97
N LYS A 74 -20.80 40.35 -10.77
CA LYS A 74 -21.00 41.64 -11.45
C LYS A 74 -21.03 42.83 -10.48
N TYR A 75 -20.45 42.66 -9.29
CA TYR A 75 -20.46 43.71 -8.27
C TYR A 75 -19.06 44.08 -7.79
N ASN A 76 -18.62 45.31 -8.07
CA ASN A 76 -17.32 45.85 -7.64
C ASN A 76 -17.47 47.02 -6.65
N GLY A 77 -18.58 47.11 -5.93
CA GLY A 77 -18.84 48.24 -5.03
C GLY A 77 -19.34 49.52 -5.70
N LYS A 78 -19.22 49.66 -7.03
CA LYS A 78 -19.71 50.84 -7.80
C LYS A 78 -20.71 50.45 -8.88
N GLU A 79 -20.42 49.37 -9.61
CA GLU A 79 -21.26 48.78 -10.64
C GLU A 79 -21.89 47.49 -10.11
N GLY A 80 -23.15 47.25 -10.50
CA GLY A 80 -23.96 46.11 -10.06
C GLY A 80 -24.49 46.20 -8.63
N LYS A 81 -25.01 45.09 -8.13
CA LYS A 81 -25.49 44.92 -6.73
C LYS A 81 -24.94 43.62 -6.14
N PRO A 82 -24.79 43.51 -4.81
CA PRO A 82 -24.35 42.28 -4.17
C PRO A 82 -25.13 41.04 -4.66
N GLY A 83 -24.42 40.03 -5.15
CA GLY A 83 -24.98 38.79 -5.72
C GLY A 83 -25.51 38.90 -7.15
N GLU A 84 -25.37 40.04 -7.83
CA GLU A 84 -25.65 40.16 -9.25
C GLU A 84 -24.54 39.48 -10.07
N THR A 85 -24.92 38.76 -11.12
CA THR A 85 -24.01 37.87 -11.87
C THR A 85 -23.72 38.38 -13.27
N ALA A 86 -22.49 38.15 -13.72
CA ALA A 86 -22.05 38.31 -15.10
C ALA A 86 -22.28 37.02 -15.91
N GLY A 87 -22.22 35.87 -15.24
CA GLY A 87 -22.47 34.54 -15.81
C GLY A 87 -21.25 33.94 -16.52
N ASP A 88 -21.29 32.64 -16.79
CA ASP A 88 -20.19 31.86 -17.37
C ASP A 88 -19.95 32.09 -18.87
N SER A 89 -20.58 33.08 -19.49
CA SER A 89 -20.48 33.27 -20.96
C SER A 89 -19.31 34.15 -21.39
N LEU A 90 -18.65 34.81 -20.43
CA LEU A 90 -17.58 35.77 -20.67
C LEU A 90 -16.24 35.05 -20.64
N THR A 91 -15.27 35.57 -21.38
CA THR A 91 -13.89 35.05 -21.38
C THR A 91 -12.92 36.22 -21.27
N GLY A 92 -11.71 35.96 -20.79
CA GLY A 92 -10.68 36.96 -20.63
C GLY A 92 -9.49 36.50 -19.81
N THR A 93 -8.55 37.42 -19.60
CA THR A 93 -7.39 37.22 -18.74
C THR A 93 -7.12 38.46 -17.88
N LEU A 94 -6.58 38.23 -16.69
CA LEU A 94 -5.87 39.22 -15.89
C LEU A 94 -4.40 38.81 -15.86
N THR A 95 -3.54 39.61 -16.47
CA THR A 95 -2.09 39.38 -16.44
C THR A 95 -1.43 40.40 -15.52
N SER A 96 -0.71 39.96 -14.50
CA SER A 96 -0.05 40.86 -13.55
C SER A 96 1.09 41.63 -14.21
N ARG A 97 1.54 42.69 -13.54
CA ARG A 97 2.88 43.25 -13.75
C ARG A 97 3.95 42.19 -13.53
N GLU A 98 5.13 42.41 -14.10
CA GLU A 98 6.29 41.60 -13.79
C GLU A 98 6.69 41.77 -12.32
N PHE A 99 7.07 40.66 -11.70
CA PHE A 99 7.67 40.57 -10.38
C PHE A 99 8.83 39.56 -10.38
N THR A 100 9.72 39.65 -9.40
CA THR A 100 10.76 38.64 -9.20
C THR A 100 10.27 37.58 -8.22
N ILE A 101 10.51 36.31 -8.52
CA ILE A 101 10.19 35.23 -7.57
C ILE A 101 11.25 35.25 -6.46
N GLU A 102 10.91 35.81 -5.31
CA GLU A 102 11.86 35.98 -4.19
C GLU A 102 11.87 34.81 -3.21
N ARG A 103 10.81 34.00 -3.21
CA ARG A 103 10.55 32.95 -2.23
C ARG A 103 10.33 31.58 -2.91
N PRO A 104 10.64 30.46 -2.23
CA PRO A 104 10.55 29.13 -2.83
C PRO A 104 9.11 28.63 -3.06
N TYR A 105 8.10 29.29 -2.49
CA TYR A 105 6.69 28.94 -2.66
C TYR A 105 5.87 30.18 -3.05
N ILE A 106 4.86 29.97 -3.89
CA ILE A 106 3.79 30.93 -4.16
C ILE A 106 2.50 30.38 -3.56
N THR A 107 1.82 31.16 -2.74
CA THR A 107 0.55 30.79 -2.11
C THR A 107 -0.54 31.76 -2.51
N PHE A 108 -1.74 31.25 -2.76
CA PHE A 108 -2.91 32.06 -3.11
C PHE A 108 -4.20 31.28 -2.86
N ARG A 109 -5.33 31.95 -2.89
CA ARG A 109 -6.65 31.33 -2.81
C ARG A 109 -7.22 31.14 -4.21
N VAL A 110 -7.81 29.97 -4.48
CA VAL A 110 -8.43 29.65 -5.77
C VAL A 110 -9.69 28.82 -5.60
N GLY A 111 -10.70 29.08 -6.43
CA GLY A 111 -11.99 28.39 -6.46
C GLY A 111 -12.64 28.47 -7.85
N ALA A 112 -13.94 28.20 -7.92
CA ALA A 112 -14.74 28.06 -9.14
C ALA A 112 -14.27 26.91 -10.05
N GLY A 113 -14.22 27.08 -11.37
CA GLY A 113 -14.18 25.96 -12.32
C GLY A 113 -12.91 25.12 -12.34
N HIS A 114 -13.10 23.81 -12.43
CA HIS A 114 -12.05 22.81 -12.67
C HIS A 114 -11.94 22.49 -14.16
N LEU A 115 -11.39 23.42 -14.94
CA LEU A 115 -11.19 23.23 -16.37
C LEU A 115 -9.71 23.46 -16.74
N PRO A 116 -8.81 22.49 -16.47
CA PRO A 116 -7.39 22.59 -16.79
C PRO A 116 -7.13 23.05 -18.23
N GLY A 117 -6.17 23.97 -18.39
CA GLY A 117 -5.88 24.63 -19.66
C GLY A 117 -6.95 25.59 -20.20
N LYS A 118 -8.11 25.75 -19.53
CA LYS A 118 -9.18 26.68 -19.95
C LYS A 118 -9.53 27.73 -18.89
N VAL A 119 -9.52 27.37 -17.62
CA VAL A 119 -9.87 28.26 -16.49
C VAL A 119 -8.88 27.99 -15.36
N GLY A 120 -8.21 29.02 -14.86
CA GLY A 120 -7.20 28.81 -13.81
C GLY A 120 -6.26 29.99 -13.58
N VAL A 121 -5.13 29.66 -12.94
CA VAL A 121 -4.02 30.57 -12.65
C VAL A 121 -2.73 29.96 -13.21
N ASN A 122 -2.06 30.74 -14.06
CA ASN A 122 -0.75 30.43 -14.60
C ASN A 122 0.34 31.31 -13.98
N LEU A 123 1.56 30.77 -13.96
CA LEU A 123 2.80 31.51 -13.77
C LEU A 123 3.56 31.53 -15.09
N LEU A 124 3.85 32.72 -15.60
CA LEU A 124 4.65 32.92 -16.79
C LEU A 124 6.07 33.26 -16.35
N VAL A 125 7.03 32.36 -16.56
CA VAL A 125 8.45 32.57 -16.24
C VAL A 125 9.24 32.59 -17.54
N ASP A 126 9.97 33.68 -17.80
CA ASP A 126 10.73 33.87 -19.05
C ASP A 126 9.88 33.61 -20.32
N GLY A 127 8.58 33.96 -20.28
CA GLY A 127 7.61 33.75 -21.37
C GLY A 127 7.05 32.33 -21.51
N LYS A 128 7.44 31.39 -20.63
CA LYS A 128 6.90 30.03 -20.59
C LYS A 128 5.79 29.92 -19.55
N VAL A 129 4.66 29.35 -19.96
CA VAL A 129 3.52 29.08 -19.08
C VAL A 129 3.79 27.86 -18.21
N ILE A 130 3.51 28.01 -16.92
CA ILE A 130 3.43 26.95 -15.90
C ILE A 130 2.03 27.08 -15.30
N GLU A 131 1.19 26.06 -15.45
CA GLU A 131 -0.12 26.05 -14.79
C GLU A 131 0.11 25.85 -13.29
N LEU A 132 -0.39 26.78 -12.47
CA LEU A 132 -0.28 26.70 -11.02
C LEU A 132 -1.48 25.98 -10.41
N ALA A 133 -2.70 26.39 -10.78
CA ALA A 133 -3.92 25.81 -10.23
C ALA A 133 -5.16 26.09 -11.09
N THR A 134 -6.19 25.28 -10.86
CA THR A 134 -7.58 25.53 -11.26
C THR A 134 -8.47 25.61 -10.03
N GLY A 135 -9.75 25.91 -10.23
CA GLY A 135 -10.78 25.67 -9.22
C GLY A 135 -11.14 24.18 -9.11
N VAL A 136 -12.22 23.88 -8.38
CA VAL A 136 -12.69 22.51 -8.07
C VAL A 136 -14.22 22.40 -8.17
N ASP A 137 -14.82 23.19 -9.05
CA ASP A 137 -16.26 23.30 -9.26
C ASP A 137 -17.02 23.68 -7.97
N ASP A 138 -16.46 24.66 -7.24
CA ASP A 138 -17.01 25.18 -5.98
C ASP A 138 -16.61 26.66 -5.81
N GLU A 139 -17.55 27.52 -5.46
CA GLU A 139 -17.34 28.97 -5.37
C GLU A 139 -16.39 29.36 -4.23
N SER A 140 -16.32 28.56 -3.17
CA SER A 140 -15.43 28.80 -2.03
C SER A 140 -13.99 28.63 -2.50
N MET A 141 -13.15 29.64 -2.30
CA MET A 141 -11.73 29.53 -2.59
C MET A 141 -11.00 28.75 -1.48
N VAL A 142 -10.01 27.94 -1.86
CA VAL A 142 -9.10 27.25 -0.94
C VAL A 142 -7.69 27.75 -1.10
N MET A 143 -6.90 27.69 -0.03
CA MET A 143 -5.49 28.03 -0.09
C MET A 143 -4.75 26.97 -0.91
N HIS A 144 -4.06 27.43 -1.95
CA HIS A 144 -3.15 26.68 -2.81
C HIS A 144 -1.71 27.11 -2.53
N SER A 145 -0.75 26.21 -2.76
CA SER A 145 0.67 26.46 -2.58
C SER A 145 1.49 25.75 -3.66
N SER A 146 2.16 26.49 -4.55
CA SER A 146 3.02 25.92 -5.59
C SER A 146 4.50 25.98 -5.18
N ASP A 147 5.27 24.88 -5.34
CA ASP A 147 6.74 24.91 -5.22
C ASP A 147 7.34 25.54 -6.49
N VAL A 148 7.92 26.72 -6.32
CA VAL A 148 8.58 27.49 -7.39
C VAL A 148 10.08 27.64 -7.14
N LYS A 149 10.66 26.79 -6.29
CA LYS A 149 12.07 26.88 -5.87
C LYS A 149 13.04 26.92 -7.05
N ALA A 150 12.73 26.18 -8.12
CA ALA A 150 13.53 26.16 -9.34
C ALA A 150 13.56 27.51 -10.10
N TYR A 151 12.62 28.40 -9.81
CA TYR A 151 12.43 29.69 -10.48
C TYR A 151 12.79 30.88 -9.59
N VAL A 152 13.30 30.67 -8.37
CA VAL A 152 13.73 31.76 -7.49
C VAL A 152 14.79 32.63 -8.18
N GLY A 153 14.58 33.94 -8.13
CA GLY A 153 15.40 34.96 -8.80
C GLY A 153 15.03 35.22 -10.26
N LYS A 154 14.03 34.52 -10.82
CA LYS A 154 13.52 34.77 -12.18
C LYS A 154 12.43 35.84 -12.19
N SER A 155 12.32 36.53 -13.33
CA SER A 155 11.18 37.41 -13.61
C SER A 155 9.96 36.56 -13.98
N ALA A 156 8.80 36.93 -13.45
CA ALA A 156 7.56 36.22 -13.69
C ALA A 156 6.34 37.15 -13.72
N GLN A 157 5.25 36.64 -14.30
CA GLN A 157 3.90 37.22 -14.23
C GLN A 157 2.90 36.15 -13.81
N LEU A 158 1.86 36.54 -13.09
CA LEU A 158 0.68 35.72 -12.89
C LEU A 158 -0.31 36.02 -14.01
N GLN A 159 -1.00 34.98 -14.48
CA GLN A 159 -2.13 35.12 -15.38
C GLN A 159 -3.32 34.36 -14.82
N ILE A 160 -4.36 35.08 -14.42
CA ILE A 160 -5.67 34.51 -14.08
C ILE A 160 -6.46 34.48 -15.39
N PHE A 161 -6.96 33.33 -15.80
CA PHE A 161 -7.57 33.17 -17.11
C PHE A 161 -8.88 32.42 -17.04
N ASP A 162 -9.77 32.82 -17.93
CA ASP A 162 -11.07 32.20 -18.16
C ASP A 162 -11.35 32.19 -19.66
N ASN A 163 -11.23 31.01 -20.27
CA ASN A 163 -11.44 30.77 -21.70
C ASN A 163 -12.62 29.83 -21.95
N ALA A 164 -13.49 29.59 -20.97
CA ALA A 164 -14.63 28.68 -21.08
C ALA A 164 -15.95 29.45 -21.06
N THR A 165 -16.95 28.95 -21.78
CA THR A 165 -18.28 29.58 -21.86
C THR A 165 -19.42 28.69 -21.34
N GLY A 166 -19.09 27.58 -20.70
CA GLY A 166 -20.04 26.55 -20.22
C GLY A 166 -20.18 26.61 -18.70
N GLY A 167 -20.96 25.70 -18.10
CA GLY A 167 -21.07 25.65 -16.63
C GLY A 167 -19.68 25.59 -15.98
N TRP A 168 -19.46 26.42 -14.95
CA TRP A 168 -18.15 26.65 -14.32
C TRP A 168 -17.09 27.30 -15.23
N GLY A 169 -17.52 28.00 -16.27
CA GLY A 169 -16.70 28.88 -17.08
C GLY A 169 -16.43 30.20 -16.37
N HIS A 170 -15.79 30.12 -15.20
CA HIS A 170 -15.29 31.25 -14.42
C HIS A 170 -14.26 30.80 -13.38
N ILE A 171 -13.41 31.75 -12.95
CA ILE A 171 -12.39 31.53 -11.91
C ILE A 171 -12.60 32.47 -10.73
N ASN A 172 -12.35 31.96 -9.53
CA ASN A 172 -12.25 32.74 -8.30
C ASN A 172 -10.79 32.72 -7.82
N ALA A 173 -10.19 33.88 -7.54
CA ALA A 173 -8.79 33.98 -7.12
C ALA A 173 -8.52 35.17 -6.17
N ASP A 174 -7.61 34.98 -5.21
CA ASP A 174 -7.32 35.98 -4.16
C ASP A 174 -5.95 35.76 -3.47
N ASP A 175 -5.43 36.79 -2.79
CA ASP A 175 -4.32 36.76 -1.82
C ASP A 175 -2.99 36.12 -2.29
N PHE A 176 -2.40 36.63 -3.38
CA PHE A 176 -1.16 36.09 -3.94
C PHE A 176 0.11 36.52 -3.17
N ARG A 177 0.82 35.55 -2.58
CA ARG A 177 2.00 35.77 -1.72
C ARG A 177 3.17 34.85 -2.06
N GLY A 178 4.38 35.31 -1.75
CA GLY A 178 5.59 34.50 -1.72
C GLY A 178 5.90 34.08 -0.28
N THR A 179 6.21 32.80 -0.07
CA THR A 179 6.43 32.24 1.27
C THR A 179 7.66 31.34 1.35
N GLU A 180 8.32 31.32 2.52
CA GLU A 180 9.51 30.46 2.77
C GLU A 180 9.17 28.99 2.97
N LYS A 181 7.94 28.72 3.37
CA LYS A 181 7.37 27.40 3.56
C LYS A 181 6.09 27.31 2.73
N PRO A 182 5.73 26.13 2.23
CA PRO A 182 4.40 25.98 1.66
C PRO A 182 3.37 26.38 2.73
N SER A 183 2.27 27.01 2.32
CA SER A 183 1.15 27.20 3.24
C SER A 183 0.77 25.83 3.83
N PRO A 184 0.34 25.73 5.10
CA PRO A 184 -0.34 24.54 5.59
C PRO A 184 -1.53 24.35 4.67
N ASP A 185 -1.30 23.52 3.68
CA ASP A 185 -2.16 23.41 2.53
C ASP A 185 -3.56 23.07 3.06
N THR A 186 -4.58 23.86 2.73
CA THR A 186 -5.95 23.55 3.18
C THR A 186 -6.60 22.46 2.33
N THR A 187 -5.91 21.98 1.28
CA THR A 187 -6.14 20.66 0.69
C THR A 187 -5.53 19.53 1.54
N LYS A 188 -4.69 19.86 2.55
CA LYS A 188 -4.41 18.99 3.71
C LYS A 188 -5.59 18.91 4.68
N GLU A 189 -6.76 18.51 4.18
CA GLU A 189 -7.54 17.56 4.96
C GLU A 189 -6.86 16.18 4.85
N PHE A 190 -5.64 16.07 5.39
CA PHE A 190 -5.03 14.75 5.60
C PHE A 190 -5.90 14.03 6.63
N ALA A 191 -6.31 12.83 6.26
CA ALA A 191 -7.32 11.99 6.86
C ALA A 191 -8.77 12.38 6.51
N PHE A 192 -9.46 11.37 5.99
CA PHE A 192 -10.92 11.29 5.82
C PHE A 192 -11.72 11.69 7.08
N THR A 193 -11.09 11.88 8.23
CA THR A 193 -11.58 12.55 9.44
C THR A 193 -10.35 12.93 10.28
N GLY A 194 -10.35 14.05 11.01
CA GLY A 194 -9.34 14.34 12.05
C GLY A 194 -9.26 13.29 13.19
N ASP A 195 -9.99 12.18 13.04
CA ASP A 195 -10.13 11.10 14.00
C ASP A 195 -9.37 9.81 13.59
N ILE A 196 -8.79 9.72 12.38
CA ILE A 196 -7.93 8.59 12.00
C ILE A 196 -6.52 8.83 12.55
N SER A 197 -6.23 8.21 13.69
CA SER A 197 -4.90 8.24 14.29
C SER A 197 -3.92 7.34 13.54
N ALA A 198 -2.72 7.85 13.28
CA ALA A 198 -1.60 7.10 12.71
C ALA A 198 -0.84 6.27 13.76
N THR A 199 -1.37 6.09 14.96
CA THR A 199 -0.61 5.52 16.08
C THR A 199 -0.52 3.99 16.08
N ALA A 200 0.63 3.46 16.49
CA ALA A 200 0.94 2.04 16.67
C ALA A 200 0.24 1.35 17.88
N TYR A 201 -0.90 1.86 18.33
CA TYR A 201 -1.69 1.31 19.47
C TYR A 201 -0.82 0.94 20.69
N PRO A 202 -0.18 1.91 21.37
CA PRO A 202 0.81 1.63 22.41
C PRO A 202 0.25 0.80 23.58
N ASP A 203 -1.05 0.93 23.87
CA ASP A 203 -1.70 0.26 25.00
C ASP A 203 -2.19 -1.17 24.71
N VAL A 204 -1.99 -1.67 23.48
CA VAL A 204 -2.44 -3.01 23.07
C VAL A 204 -1.24 -3.92 22.84
N GLY A 205 -1.10 -4.92 23.70
CA GLY A 205 -0.12 -6.01 23.59
C GLY A 205 -0.65 -7.22 22.84
N TYR A 206 0.17 -8.29 22.81
CA TYR A 206 -0.10 -9.54 22.10
C TYR A 206 -0.39 -10.75 23.01
N ASP A 207 -0.70 -10.49 24.28
CA ASP A 207 -0.81 -11.47 25.37
C ASP A 207 -2.19 -12.11 25.51
N GLN A 208 -3.15 -11.77 24.63
CA GLN A 208 -4.50 -12.33 24.72
C GLN A 208 -4.50 -13.85 24.48
N PRO A 209 -5.34 -14.64 25.18
CA PRO A 209 -5.26 -16.10 25.18
C PRO A 209 -5.32 -16.77 23.80
N ASN A 210 -6.12 -16.22 22.88
CA ASN A 210 -6.32 -16.78 21.54
C ASN A 210 -5.46 -16.11 20.48
N ARG A 211 -4.60 -15.16 20.85
CA ARG A 211 -3.81 -14.39 19.88
C ARG A 211 -2.72 -15.25 19.25
N PRO A 212 -2.58 -15.30 17.91
CA PRO A 212 -1.46 -16.00 17.30
C PRO A 212 -0.13 -15.37 17.74
N GLN A 213 0.87 -16.22 17.94
CA GLN A 213 2.11 -15.88 18.63
C GLN A 213 3.34 -15.86 17.71
N PHE A 214 3.24 -16.38 16.48
CA PHE A 214 4.32 -16.34 15.50
C PHE A 214 3.86 -15.97 14.07
N HIS A 215 2.61 -15.56 13.92
CA HIS A 215 2.10 -14.91 12.72
C HIS A 215 2.00 -13.40 12.92
N PHE A 216 2.18 -12.60 11.89
CA PHE A 216 1.94 -11.16 12.02
C PHE A 216 0.44 -10.85 12.04
N MET A 217 0.05 -10.00 12.98
CA MET A 217 -1.22 -9.30 12.98
C MET A 217 -1.04 -7.88 13.51
N SER A 218 -1.90 -6.97 13.06
CA SER A 218 -2.01 -5.65 13.63
C SER A 218 -2.43 -5.75 15.10
N LYS A 219 -1.96 -4.83 15.94
CA LYS A 219 -2.27 -4.81 17.37
C LYS A 219 -3.77 -4.77 17.65
N LYS A 220 -4.54 -4.05 16.85
CA LYS A 220 -6.01 -4.06 16.88
C LYS A 220 -6.59 -3.86 15.49
N ASN A 221 -7.89 -4.07 15.35
CA ASN A 221 -8.71 -3.81 14.16
C ASN A 221 -8.40 -4.72 12.96
N TRP A 222 -8.99 -4.37 11.81
CA TRP A 222 -8.88 -5.09 10.54
C TRP A 222 -7.55 -4.82 9.84
N LEU A 223 -6.92 -5.89 9.35
CA LEU A 223 -5.90 -5.85 8.30
C LEU A 223 -6.35 -6.67 7.08
N ASN A 224 -5.77 -6.43 5.91
CA ASN A 224 -5.81 -7.38 4.80
C ASN A 224 -4.44 -7.48 4.13
N ASP A 225 -4.34 -7.16 2.85
CA ASP A 225 -3.19 -7.43 1.99
C ASP A 225 -1.87 -6.93 2.63
N PRO A 226 -0.79 -7.72 2.61
CA PRO A 226 0.54 -7.19 2.81
C PRO A 226 0.85 -6.21 1.67
N ASN A 227 1.54 -5.13 2.00
CA ASN A 227 1.94 -4.11 1.04
C ASN A 227 3.39 -3.72 1.27
N GLY A 228 3.97 -3.08 0.27
CA GLY A 228 5.21 -2.34 0.48
C GLY A 228 6.38 -3.20 0.95
N MET A 229 6.34 -4.52 0.75
CA MET A 229 7.31 -5.43 1.36
C MET A 229 8.69 -5.16 0.78
N VAL A 230 9.61 -4.64 1.61
CA VAL A 230 10.94 -4.21 1.16
C VAL A 230 11.99 -4.40 2.27
N TYR A 231 13.21 -4.74 1.88
CA TYR A 231 14.37 -4.74 2.78
C TYR A 231 15.22 -3.49 2.54
N ASP A 232 15.46 -2.69 3.58
CA ASP A 232 16.18 -1.42 3.46
C ASP A 232 17.71 -1.52 3.65
N GLY A 233 18.22 -2.75 3.78
CA GLY A 233 19.62 -3.03 4.14
C GLY A 233 19.84 -3.26 5.64
N LYS A 234 18.82 -3.03 6.46
CA LYS A 234 18.85 -3.25 7.92
C LYS A 234 17.64 -4.04 8.41
N ASN A 235 16.43 -3.63 8.03
CA ASN A 235 15.18 -4.24 8.45
C ASN A 235 14.34 -4.66 7.24
N TYR A 236 13.54 -5.70 7.43
CA TYR A 236 12.41 -6.02 6.59
C TYR A 236 11.24 -5.12 7.00
N HIS A 237 10.62 -4.47 6.02
CA HIS A 237 9.43 -3.65 6.20
C HIS A 237 8.22 -4.41 5.68
N LEU A 238 7.21 -4.57 6.53
CA LEU A 238 5.89 -5.07 6.16
C LEU A 238 4.91 -3.91 6.34
N PHE A 239 4.44 -3.36 5.23
CA PHE A 239 3.24 -2.52 5.25
C PHE A 239 2.03 -3.41 5.03
N PHE A 240 0.85 -2.91 5.34
CA PHE A 240 -0.38 -3.69 5.18
C PHE A 240 -1.60 -2.79 5.09
N GLN A 241 -2.58 -3.20 4.30
CA GLN A 241 -3.89 -2.57 4.29
C GLN A 241 -4.51 -2.66 5.68
N HIS A 242 -4.97 -1.53 6.21
CA HIS A 242 -5.41 -1.45 7.60
C HIS A 242 -6.59 -0.50 7.80
N ASN A 243 -7.58 -0.92 8.61
CA ASN A 243 -8.65 -0.04 9.09
C ASN A 243 -8.37 0.42 10.53
N PRO A 244 -8.00 1.69 10.76
CA PRO A 244 -7.75 2.21 12.10
C PRO A 244 -9.02 2.38 12.96
N LYS A 245 -10.22 2.24 12.37
CA LYS A 245 -11.49 2.56 13.02
C LYS A 245 -12.29 1.35 13.49
N GLY A 246 -12.03 0.17 12.98
CA GLY A 246 -12.84 -0.99 13.32
C GLY A 246 -12.29 -2.30 12.79
N THR A 247 -12.93 -3.37 13.23
CA THR A 247 -12.59 -4.76 12.92
C THR A 247 -13.19 -5.24 11.60
N ASP A 248 -13.77 -4.33 10.81
CA ASP A 248 -14.31 -4.57 9.48
C ASP A 248 -13.49 -3.83 8.42
N TRP A 249 -13.71 -4.16 7.15
CA TRP A 249 -13.09 -3.45 6.04
C TRP A 249 -13.59 -2.00 5.94
N GLY A 250 -12.67 -1.03 5.84
CA GLY A 250 -12.97 0.39 5.61
C GLY A 250 -11.82 1.33 5.97
N ASN A 251 -11.88 2.61 5.55
CA ASN A 251 -10.87 3.64 5.87
C ASN A 251 -9.42 3.23 5.59
N MET A 252 -9.17 2.55 4.47
CA MET A 252 -7.89 1.90 4.20
C MET A 252 -6.69 2.83 4.29
N THR A 253 -5.73 2.41 5.10
CA THR A 253 -4.43 3.03 5.36
C THR A 253 -3.34 1.98 5.12
N TRP A 254 -2.08 2.41 4.98
CA TRP A 254 -0.95 1.49 5.13
C TRP A 254 -0.46 1.51 6.58
N GLY A 255 -0.78 0.45 7.32
CA GLY A 255 -0.07 0.12 8.55
C GLY A 255 1.39 -0.23 8.25
N HIS A 256 2.25 -0.23 9.28
CA HIS A 256 3.67 -0.49 9.11
C HIS A 256 4.22 -1.31 10.27
N ALA A 257 5.01 -2.33 9.96
CA ALA A 257 5.85 -3.04 10.90
C ALA A 257 7.25 -3.27 10.33
N THR A 258 8.23 -3.40 11.21
CA THR A 258 9.60 -3.76 10.84
C THR A 258 10.07 -4.98 11.60
N SER A 259 10.93 -5.77 10.98
CA SER A 259 11.57 -6.93 11.61
C SER A 259 13.01 -7.09 11.14
N PRO A 260 13.95 -7.47 12.01
CA PRO A 260 15.31 -7.81 11.58
C PRO A 260 15.40 -9.17 10.87
N ASP A 261 14.40 -10.04 11.04
CA ASP A 261 14.47 -11.47 10.68
C ASP A 261 13.15 -12.03 10.11
N MET A 262 12.19 -11.16 9.79
CA MET A 262 10.83 -11.49 9.32
C MET A 262 9.96 -12.26 10.33
N VAL A 263 10.46 -12.49 11.55
CA VAL A 263 9.77 -13.24 12.61
C VAL A 263 9.42 -12.31 13.78
N HIS A 264 10.38 -11.54 14.28
CA HIS A 264 10.21 -10.65 15.44
C HIS A 264 9.77 -9.25 15.01
N TRP A 265 8.48 -9.10 14.74
CA TRP A 265 7.90 -7.85 14.26
C TRP A 265 7.74 -6.78 15.35
N THR A 266 8.00 -5.54 14.98
CA THR A 266 7.64 -4.34 15.74
C THR A 266 6.70 -3.49 14.90
N GLN A 267 5.43 -3.40 15.30
CA GLN A 267 4.47 -2.49 14.67
C GLN A 267 4.85 -1.03 14.98
N LEU A 268 4.88 -0.21 13.95
CA LEU A 268 5.16 1.22 13.96
C LEU A 268 3.86 2.00 13.68
N ASP A 269 3.99 3.33 13.71
CA ASP A 269 2.93 4.23 13.28
C ASP A 269 2.62 4.00 11.79
N HIS A 270 1.38 4.31 11.39
CA HIS A 270 0.95 4.10 10.00
C HIS A 270 1.77 4.93 9.03
N ALA A 271 2.13 4.32 7.91
CA ALA A 271 2.99 4.92 6.91
C ALA A 271 2.25 5.90 6.01
N LEU A 272 1.12 5.45 5.45
CA LEU A 272 0.31 6.23 4.51
C LEU A 272 -1.13 6.30 5.01
N LEU A 273 -1.66 7.53 5.05
CA LEU A 273 -3.02 7.83 5.47
C LEU A 273 -3.88 8.26 4.28
N PRO A 274 -5.21 8.12 4.35
CA PRO A 274 -6.13 8.67 3.38
C PRO A 274 -5.95 10.19 3.26
N TYR A 275 -6.12 10.72 2.06
CA TYR A 275 -5.95 12.14 1.77
C TYR A 275 -6.98 12.59 0.72
N ARG A 276 -7.01 13.90 0.47
CA ARG A 276 -7.80 14.49 -0.60
C ARG A 276 -6.91 14.97 -1.72
N VAL A 277 -7.40 14.84 -2.94
CA VAL A 277 -6.87 15.51 -4.12
C VAL A 277 -8.04 16.25 -4.77
N ASP A 278 -7.90 17.54 -5.01
CA ASP A 278 -8.97 18.38 -5.58
C ASP A 278 -10.31 18.25 -4.82
N ARG A 279 -10.24 18.26 -3.48
CA ARG A 279 -11.36 18.01 -2.54
C ARG A 279 -12.00 16.62 -2.62
N GLN A 280 -11.59 15.77 -3.56
CA GLN A 280 -12.05 14.39 -3.63
C GLN A 280 -11.23 13.54 -2.67
N ALA A 281 -11.93 12.94 -1.72
CA ALA A 281 -11.31 12.06 -0.76
C ALA A 281 -11.10 10.67 -1.38
N GLY A 282 -9.97 10.06 -1.06
CA GLY A 282 -9.66 8.69 -1.43
C GLY A 282 -8.92 7.99 -0.32
N THR A 283 -8.97 6.66 -0.36
CA THR A 283 -8.24 5.80 0.56
C THR A 283 -6.98 5.26 -0.11
N VAL A 284 -6.03 4.82 0.70
CA VAL A 284 -4.75 4.26 0.20
C VAL A 284 -4.94 2.76 0.09
N PHE A 285 -4.99 2.26 -1.15
CA PHE A 285 -5.12 0.83 -1.47
C PHE A 285 -3.74 0.19 -1.69
N SER A 286 -3.76 -1.12 -1.93
CA SER A 286 -2.56 -1.95 -2.03
C SER A 286 -1.56 -1.47 -3.08
N GLY A 287 -0.32 -1.93 -2.91
CA GLY A 287 0.80 -1.59 -3.76
C GLY A 287 2.14 -2.02 -3.16
N THR A 288 3.22 -1.45 -3.67
CA THR A 288 4.59 -1.95 -3.48
C THR A 288 5.53 -0.83 -3.01
N ALA A 289 6.62 -1.20 -2.34
CA ALA A 289 7.71 -0.29 -2.01
C ALA A 289 9.02 -0.83 -2.55
N VAL A 290 9.93 0.08 -2.90
CA VAL A 290 11.26 -0.22 -3.43
C VAL A 290 12.31 0.69 -2.79
N ILE A 291 13.54 0.20 -2.68
CA ILE A 291 14.71 1.06 -2.43
C ILE A 291 15.25 1.57 -3.76
N ASP A 292 15.27 2.89 -3.94
CA ASP A 292 15.83 3.55 -5.12
C ASP A 292 17.36 3.59 -5.05
N HIS A 293 18.01 2.44 -5.35
CA HIS A 293 19.46 2.31 -5.30
C HIS A 293 20.20 3.26 -6.24
N ASN A 294 19.56 3.59 -7.37
CA ASN A 294 20.10 4.43 -8.44
C ASN A 294 19.88 5.92 -8.20
N ASN A 295 19.17 6.30 -7.12
CA ASN A 295 18.71 7.68 -6.90
C ASN A 295 17.98 8.25 -8.14
N SER A 296 17.19 7.39 -8.79
CA SER A 296 16.37 7.69 -9.97
C SER A 296 15.40 8.85 -9.71
N LEU A 297 14.89 8.96 -8.47
CA LEU A 297 14.01 10.06 -8.05
C LEU A 297 14.79 11.35 -7.72
N GLY A 298 16.10 11.25 -7.48
CA GLY A 298 16.95 12.40 -7.10
C GLY A 298 16.70 12.92 -5.67
N LYS A 299 16.10 12.12 -4.79
CA LYS A 299 15.73 12.52 -3.41
C LYS A 299 16.60 11.95 -2.30
N GLN A 300 17.65 11.19 -2.63
CA GLN A 300 18.54 10.58 -1.63
C GLN A 300 19.14 11.65 -0.70
N VAL A 301 19.18 11.37 0.61
CA VAL A 301 19.77 12.25 1.62
C VAL A 301 20.95 11.54 2.30
N GLY A 302 22.16 12.04 2.07
CA GLY A 302 23.38 11.42 2.60
C GLY A 302 23.50 9.97 2.14
N ASP A 303 23.73 9.06 3.10
CA ASP A 303 23.85 7.62 2.84
C ASP A 303 22.50 6.88 2.86
N THR A 304 21.42 7.54 3.30
CA THR A 304 20.09 6.92 3.35
C THR A 304 19.47 6.91 1.97
N LYS A 305 19.31 5.71 1.41
CA LYS A 305 18.61 5.49 0.14
C LYS A 305 17.14 5.87 0.26
N THR A 306 16.60 6.46 -0.81
CA THR A 306 15.18 6.81 -0.87
C THR A 306 14.36 5.52 -0.96
N MET A 307 13.39 5.38 -0.06
CA MET A 307 12.36 4.35 -0.18
C MET A 307 11.16 4.95 -0.90
N CYS A 308 10.64 4.28 -1.92
CA CYS A 308 9.55 4.76 -2.76
C CYS A 308 8.38 3.78 -2.65
N ALA A 309 7.22 4.24 -2.21
CA ALA A 309 5.99 3.46 -2.14
C ALA A 309 5.06 3.87 -3.29
N PHE A 310 4.64 2.89 -4.06
CA PHE A 310 3.62 3.01 -5.10
C PHE A 310 2.36 2.35 -4.57
N TYR A 311 1.24 3.05 -4.69
CA TYR A 311 -0.02 2.58 -4.15
C TYR A 311 -1.17 3.06 -5.04
N THR A 312 -2.32 2.41 -4.89
CA THR A 312 -3.54 2.84 -5.57
C THR A 312 -4.23 3.90 -4.74
N PHE A 313 -4.50 5.09 -5.31
CA PHE A 313 -5.44 6.03 -4.71
C PHE A 313 -6.86 5.62 -5.08
N ALA A 314 -7.58 5.05 -4.12
CA ALA A 314 -8.94 4.60 -4.30
C ALA A 314 -9.92 5.75 -4.02
N GLY A 315 -10.14 6.58 -5.03
CA GLY A 315 -11.07 7.71 -5.02
C GLY A 315 -12.06 7.67 -6.19
N LYS A 316 -13.03 8.57 -6.19
CA LYS A 316 -13.89 8.80 -7.35
C LYS A 316 -13.20 9.76 -8.33
N PRO A 317 -13.59 9.79 -9.62
CA PRO A 317 -14.49 8.84 -10.30
C PRO A 317 -13.85 7.48 -10.57
N ALA A 318 -12.52 7.40 -10.60
CA ALA A 318 -11.75 6.19 -10.89
C ALA A 318 -10.44 6.18 -10.09
N PHE A 319 -9.91 4.98 -9.85
CA PHE A 319 -8.65 4.76 -9.16
C PHE A 319 -7.48 5.08 -10.08
N TYR A 320 -6.43 5.65 -9.50
CA TYR A 320 -5.16 5.91 -10.18
C TYR A 320 -3.98 5.49 -9.30
N GLN A 321 -2.80 5.38 -9.90
CA GLN A 321 -1.60 4.96 -9.19
C GLN A 321 -0.81 6.20 -8.75
N ALA A 322 -0.52 6.28 -7.47
CA ALA A 322 0.20 7.37 -6.85
C ALA A 322 1.48 6.87 -6.19
N MET A 323 2.31 7.82 -5.75
CA MET A 323 3.59 7.52 -5.13
C MET A 323 3.82 8.38 -3.89
N ALA A 324 4.47 7.81 -2.88
CA ALA A 324 5.08 8.52 -1.78
C ALA A 324 6.54 8.10 -1.64
N TYR A 325 7.36 8.92 -1.00
CA TYR A 325 8.76 8.58 -0.74
C TYR A 325 9.17 8.92 0.69
N SER A 326 10.13 8.15 1.21
CA SER A 326 10.78 8.34 2.49
C SER A 326 12.28 8.49 2.28
N THR A 327 12.90 9.37 3.07
CA THR A 327 14.36 9.60 3.10
C THR A 327 14.95 9.27 4.49
N ASP A 328 14.17 8.60 5.33
CA ASP A 328 14.47 8.28 6.72
C ASP A 328 14.10 6.82 7.06
N SER A 329 14.36 5.89 6.12
CA SER A 329 14.08 4.45 6.27
C SER A 329 12.63 4.14 6.62
N GLY A 330 11.69 4.79 5.94
CA GLY A 330 10.25 4.54 6.08
C GLY A 330 9.63 5.10 7.36
N ALA A 331 10.35 5.92 8.15
CA ALA A 331 9.82 6.51 9.37
C ALA A 331 8.82 7.64 9.10
N SER A 332 9.01 8.41 8.01
CA SER A 332 8.06 9.40 7.52
C SER A 332 7.97 9.40 6.00
N TRP A 333 6.81 9.84 5.48
CA TRP A 333 6.48 9.77 4.07
C TRP A 333 6.08 11.14 3.52
N THR A 334 6.56 11.45 2.32
CA THR A 334 6.16 12.60 1.51
C THR A 334 5.43 12.09 0.28
N TYR A 335 4.17 12.48 0.11
CA TYR A 335 3.40 12.19 -1.09
C TYR A 335 4.01 12.92 -2.30
N TRP A 336 4.29 12.17 -3.36
CA TRP A 336 4.77 12.74 -4.62
C TRP A 336 3.63 13.47 -5.32
N ASN A 337 3.93 14.63 -5.93
CA ASN A 337 2.95 15.42 -6.67
C ASN A 337 1.65 15.67 -5.87
N GLU A 338 1.79 15.92 -4.57
CA GLU A 338 0.66 16.13 -3.63
C GLU A 338 -0.34 14.94 -3.61
N GLY A 339 0.14 13.75 -3.96
CA GLY A 339 -0.64 12.52 -4.01
C GLY A 339 -1.42 12.32 -5.31
N ARG A 340 -1.23 13.17 -6.33
CA ARG A 340 -1.77 12.98 -7.68
C ARG A 340 -1.11 11.79 -8.39
N ALA A 341 -1.70 11.40 -9.51
CA ALA A 341 -1.27 10.25 -10.28
C ALA A 341 0.19 10.37 -10.77
N VAL A 342 0.92 9.25 -10.66
CA VAL A 342 2.10 8.95 -11.49
C VAL A 342 1.72 8.05 -12.67
N VAL A 343 0.63 7.29 -12.55
CA VAL A 343 -0.04 6.57 -13.64
C VAL A 343 -1.53 6.80 -13.49
N GLU A 344 -2.13 7.46 -14.48
CA GLU A 344 -3.58 7.69 -14.53
C GLU A 344 -4.36 6.38 -14.70
N ASN A 345 -5.67 6.42 -14.43
CA ASN A 345 -6.55 5.34 -14.82
C ASN A 345 -6.48 5.12 -16.35
N GLN A 346 -6.37 3.87 -16.80
CA GLN A 346 -6.18 3.51 -18.20
C GLN A 346 -7.49 3.38 -18.97
N GLY A 347 -8.64 3.48 -18.30
CA GLY A 347 -9.97 3.49 -18.89
C GLY A 347 -10.54 2.10 -19.17
N PHE A 348 -9.97 1.03 -18.59
CA PHE A 348 -10.53 -0.32 -18.72
C PHE A 348 -11.46 -0.68 -17.57
N ASP A 349 -11.15 -0.21 -16.37
CA ASP A 349 -11.97 -0.39 -15.17
C ASP A 349 -11.87 0.88 -14.29
N ASN A 350 -12.89 1.21 -13.51
CA ASN A 350 -12.76 2.31 -12.55
C ASN A 350 -11.88 1.91 -11.34
N GLY A 351 -11.63 0.63 -11.16
CA GLY A 351 -10.91 0.05 -10.04
C GLY A 351 -9.47 -0.39 -10.33
N GLU A 352 -8.83 0.04 -11.42
CA GLU A 352 -7.44 -0.38 -11.75
C GLU A 352 -6.49 -0.13 -10.57
N ARG A 353 -5.72 -1.15 -10.18
CA ARG A 353 -5.06 -1.17 -8.87
C ARG A 353 -3.90 -2.13 -8.75
N ASP A 354 -3.25 -2.01 -7.59
CA ASP A 354 -2.21 -2.85 -7.02
C ASP A 354 -0.91 -2.84 -7.83
N PRO A 355 -0.21 -1.69 -7.90
CA PRO A 355 1.01 -1.56 -8.69
C PRO A 355 2.15 -2.38 -8.06
N LYS A 356 2.65 -3.38 -8.80
CA LYS A 356 3.93 -4.06 -8.50
C LYS A 356 5.08 -3.36 -9.18
N VAL A 357 5.93 -2.71 -8.39
CA VAL A 357 7.11 -2.00 -8.90
C VAL A 357 8.40 -2.72 -8.51
N PHE A 358 9.32 -2.86 -9.47
CA PHE A 358 10.66 -3.41 -9.26
C PHE A 358 11.67 -2.84 -10.26
N TRP A 359 12.96 -2.90 -9.91
CA TRP A 359 14.06 -2.61 -10.83
C TRP A 359 14.40 -3.87 -11.63
N HIS A 360 14.38 -3.78 -12.96
CA HIS A 360 14.75 -4.90 -13.81
C HIS A 360 16.21 -4.77 -14.25
N GLU A 361 17.10 -5.52 -13.60
CA GLU A 361 18.55 -5.44 -13.85
C GLU A 361 18.94 -5.65 -15.32
N PRO A 362 18.43 -6.65 -16.07
CA PRO A 362 18.85 -6.84 -17.47
C PRO A 362 18.54 -5.66 -18.40
N SER A 363 17.44 -4.94 -18.18
CA SER A 363 17.02 -3.81 -19.05
C SER A 363 17.33 -2.44 -18.46
N GLN A 364 17.81 -2.38 -17.22
CA GLN A 364 18.21 -1.16 -16.52
C GLN A 364 17.10 -0.09 -16.52
N HIS A 365 15.88 -0.49 -16.14
CA HIS A 365 14.76 0.42 -15.86
C HIS A 365 13.83 -0.14 -14.79
N TRP A 366 13.02 0.75 -14.22
CA TRP A 366 11.90 0.39 -13.37
C TRP A 366 10.77 -0.17 -14.19
N VAL A 367 10.08 -1.16 -13.64
CA VAL A 367 8.91 -1.82 -14.23
C VAL A 367 7.76 -1.74 -13.25
N MET A 368 6.56 -1.48 -13.76
CA MET A 368 5.31 -1.59 -13.01
C MET A 368 4.42 -2.62 -13.69
N ALA A 369 3.94 -3.62 -12.96
CA ALA A 369 2.81 -4.46 -13.36
C ALA A 369 1.55 -3.93 -12.66
N LEU A 370 0.48 -3.68 -13.41
CA LEU A 370 -0.76 -3.14 -12.90
C LEU A 370 -1.95 -3.97 -13.37
N TRP A 371 -2.81 -4.39 -12.45
CA TRP A 371 -4.09 -4.97 -12.84
C TRP A 371 -5.03 -3.86 -13.33
N VAL A 372 -5.54 -3.99 -14.55
CA VAL A 372 -6.37 -2.96 -15.18
C VAL A 372 -7.76 -3.45 -15.60
N GLY A 373 -8.10 -4.73 -15.43
CA GLY A 373 -9.46 -5.20 -15.72
C GLY A 373 -9.66 -6.71 -15.55
N GLU A 374 -10.90 -7.12 -15.31
CA GLU A 374 -11.26 -8.50 -14.95
C GLU A 374 -11.69 -9.38 -16.14
N LYS A 375 -12.30 -8.79 -17.19
CA LYS A 375 -13.04 -9.58 -18.21
C LYS A 375 -12.76 -9.12 -19.65
N PRO A 376 -11.79 -9.76 -20.34
CA PRO A 376 -10.81 -10.72 -19.80
C PRO A 376 -9.83 -10.08 -18.82
N GLY A 377 -9.25 -10.87 -17.93
CA GLY A 377 -8.27 -10.40 -16.97
C GLY A 377 -7.07 -9.78 -17.69
N ARG A 378 -6.65 -8.59 -17.25
CA ARG A 378 -5.62 -7.78 -17.91
C ARG A 378 -4.63 -7.21 -16.90
N VAL A 379 -3.36 -7.51 -17.15
CA VAL A 379 -2.21 -6.88 -16.50
C VAL A 379 -1.50 -6.01 -17.52
N ARG A 380 -1.28 -4.75 -17.18
CA ARG A 380 -0.55 -3.80 -18.00
C ARG A 380 0.84 -3.57 -17.43
N TRP A 381 1.84 -3.62 -18.29
CA TRP A 381 3.22 -3.31 -17.97
C TRP A 381 3.54 -1.87 -18.32
N PHE A 382 4.21 -1.17 -17.40
CA PHE A 382 4.81 0.14 -17.66
C PHE A 382 6.30 0.10 -17.34
N THR A 383 7.06 1.01 -17.94
CA THR A 383 8.48 1.21 -17.66
C THR A 383 8.78 2.66 -17.32
N SER A 384 9.75 2.88 -16.44
CA SER A 384 10.23 4.21 -16.06
C SER A 384 11.73 4.25 -15.87
N LYS A 385 12.35 5.40 -16.16
CA LYS A 385 13.75 5.67 -15.82
C LYS A 385 13.93 6.45 -14.51
N ASN A 386 12.87 7.07 -13.99
CA ASN A 386 12.95 8.01 -12.87
C ASN A 386 11.86 7.83 -11.81
N LEU A 387 11.11 6.72 -11.85
CA LEU A 387 10.03 6.34 -10.93
C LEU A 387 8.72 7.16 -11.06
N VAL A 388 8.71 8.25 -11.82
CA VAL A 388 7.57 9.18 -11.86
C VAL A 388 7.00 9.38 -13.26
N ASP A 389 7.82 9.23 -14.30
CA ASP A 389 7.38 9.22 -15.69
C ASP A 389 7.28 7.77 -16.17
N TRP A 390 6.06 7.30 -16.37
CA TRP A 390 5.76 5.91 -16.74
C TRP A 390 5.24 5.80 -18.16
N GLU A 391 5.84 4.90 -18.94
CA GLU A 391 5.45 4.62 -20.32
C GLU A 391 4.83 3.24 -20.41
N PHE A 392 3.72 3.11 -21.14
CA PHE A 392 3.15 1.82 -21.50
C PHE A 392 4.18 0.94 -22.22
N ALA A 393 4.28 -0.33 -21.81
CA ALA A 393 5.18 -1.31 -22.41
C ALA A 393 4.42 -2.42 -23.16
N SER A 394 3.57 -3.17 -22.46
CA SER A 394 2.77 -4.25 -23.06
C SER A 394 1.56 -4.60 -22.19
N ASP A 395 0.65 -5.41 -22.73
CA ASP A 395 -0.48 -6.00 -21.97
C ASP A 395 -0.31 -7.53 -21.92
N LEU A 396 -0.63 -8.12 -20.76
CA LEU A 396 -0.78 -9.55 -20.55
C LEU A 396 -2.25 -9.87 -20.29
N MET A 397 -2.85 -10.65 -21.20
CA MET A 397 -4.25 -11.06 -21.11
C MET A 397 -4.34 -12.46 -20.52
N ARG A 398 -5.00 -12.62 -19.36
CA ARG A 398 -5.18 -13.90 -18.66
C ARG A 398 -6.50 -13.90 -17.89
N ASP A 399 -7.35 -14.89 -18.13
CA ASP A 399 -8.64 -14.99 -17.43
C ASP A 399 -8.48 -15.19 -15.91
N TRP A 400 -7.35 -15.72 -15.45
CA TRP A 400 -7.02 -15.89 -14.04
C TRP A 400 -6.50 -14.61 -13.36
N ALA A 401 -6.09 -13.58 -14.12
CA ALA A 401 -5.44 -12.40 -13.53
C ALA A 401 -6.44 -11.49 -12.83
N PHE A 402 -6.36 -11.42 -11.51
CA PHE A 402 -7.19 -10.54 -10.67
C PHE A 402 -6.43 -10.03 -9.44
N GLU A 403 -6.21 -8.71 -9.39
CA GLU A 403 -5.59 -7.98 -8.26
C GLU A 403 -4.19 -8.47 -7.84
N CYS A 404 -3.52 -7.68 -6.99
CA CYS A 404 -2.29 -7.99 -6.27
C CYS A 404 -1.27 -8.84 -7.06
N MET A 405 -1.03 -8.45 -8.30
CA MET A 405 -0.06 -9.13 -9.16
C MET A 405 1.32 -9.01 -8.55
N ASP A 406 2.10 -10.08 -8.55
CA ASP A 406 3.52 -10.02 -8.18
C ASP A 406 4.37 -10.78 -9.20
N VAL A 407 5.64 -10.40 -9.28
CA VAL A 407 6.60 -10.80 -10.31
C VAL A 407 7.95 -11.00 -9.66
N VAL A 408 8.51 -12.21 -9.78
CA VAL A 408 9.80 -12.57 -9.20
C VAL A 408 10.64 -13.41 -10.14
N PHE A 409 11.95 -13.40 -9.93
CA PHE A 409 12.91 -14.11 -10.76
C PHE A 409 13.62 -15.15 -9.91
N LEU A 410 13.53 -16.41 -10.31
CA LEU A 410 14.04 -17.54 -9.53
C LEU A 410 14.89 -18.48 -10.40
N PRO A 411 16.05 -18.95 -9.90
CA PRO A 411 16.80 -20.02 -10.56
C PRO A 411 16.08 -21.35 -10.40
N VAL A 412 16.01 -22.13 -11.48
CA VAL A 412 15.49 -23.50 -11.42
C VAL A 412 16.55 -24.41 -10.79
N ASP A 413 16.17 -25.15 -9.76
CA ASP A 413 17.06 -26.05 -9.00
C ASP A 413 18.30 -25.34 -8.42
N GLY A 414 18.25 -24.02 -8.26
CA GLY A 414 19.39 -23.21 -7.81
C GLY A 414 20.45 -22.92 -8.88
N ASP A 415 20.21 -23.24 -10.16
CA ASP A 415 21.11 -22.88 -11.26
C ASP A 415 20.87 -21.42 -11.72
N GLU A 416 21.78 -20.52 -11.38
CA GLU A 416 21.75 -19.10 -11.78
C GLU A 416 21.79 -18.88 -13.30
N ASN A 417 22.22 -19.88 -14.09
CA ASN A 417 22.18 -19.80 -15.55
C ASN A 417 20.80 -20.16 -16.13
N ASN A 418 19.89 -20.65 -15.29
CA ASN A 418 18.54 -21.03 -15.65
C ASN A 418 17.51 -20.26 -14.82
N MET A 419 17.53 -18.93 -14.98
CA MET A 419 16.56 -18.03 -14.36
C MET A 419 15.22 -18.06 -15.09
N LYS A 420 14.13 -18.11 -14.32
CA LYS A 420 12.76 -17.96 -14.81
C LYS A 420 12.07 -16.82 -14.11
N CYS A 421 11.15 -16.18 -14.85
CA CYS A 421 10.20 -15.23 -14.30
C CYS A 421 8.96 -16.00 -13.86
N LEU A 422 8.53 -15.77 -12.61
CA LEU A 422 7.26 -16.22 -12.06
C LEU A 422 6.35 -14.99 -11.95
N ILE A 423 5.12 -15.11 -12.46
CA ILE A 423 4.05 -14.11 -12.27
C ILE A 423 2.83 -14.80 -11.66
N TYR A 424 2.17 -14.14 -10.70
CA TYR A 424 0.99 -14.68 -10.04
C TYR A 424 0.02 -13.59 -9.56
N ASP A 425 -1.25 -13.96 -9.38
CA ASP A 425 -2.33 -13.08 -8.89
C ASP A 425 -2.56 -13.21 -7.37
N ALA A 426 -3.57 -12.50 -6.87
CA ALA A 426 -3.98 -12.56 -5.49
C ALA A 426 -4.41 -13.97 -5.02
N SER A 427 -4.97 -14.82 -5.88
CA SER A 427 -5.37 -16.21 -5.55
C SER A 427 -4.22 -17.21 -5.65
N PHE A 428 -3.04 -16.74 -6.06
CA PHE A 428 -1.85 -17.54 -6.28
C PHE A 428 -2.00 -18.57 -7.42
N ASP A 429 -2.76 -18.18 -8.43
CA ASP A 429 -2.67 -18.71 -9.79
C ASP A 429 -1.44 -18.09 -10.46
N TYR A 430 -0.58 -18.94 -11.04
CA TYR A 430 0.75 -18.53 -11.50
C TYR A 430 1.15 -19.13 -12.84
N GLU A 431 2.05 -18.43 -13.53
CA GLU A 431 2.74 -18.91 -14.73
C GLU A 431 4.25 -18.75 -14.57
N ILE A 432 5.00 -19.68 -15.17
CA ILE A 432 6.46 -19.62 -15.26
C ILE A 432 6.83 -19.29 -16.70
N GLY A 433 7.81 -18.41 -16.88
CA GLY A 433 8.26 -18.00 -18.20
C GLY A 433 9.52 -17.15 -18.17
N THR A 434 9.59 -16.21 -19.12
CA THR A 434 10.67 -15.22 -19.23
C THR A 434 10.08 -13.82 -19.31
N PHE A 435 10.85 -12.82 -18.86
CA PHE A 435 10.48 -11.42 -18.96
C PHE A 435 11.67 -10.63 -19.49
N ASP A 436 11.46 -9.82 -20.53
CA ASP A 436 12.53 -9.09 -21.21
C ASP A 436 12.67 -7.63 -20.74
N GLY A 437 11.94 -7.26 -19.69
CA GLY A 437 11.83 -5.88 -19.20
C GLY A 437 10.60 -5.15 -19.72
N LYS A 438 9.85 -5.73 -20.67
CA LYS A 438 8.63 -5.13 -21.24
C LYS A 438 7.50 -6.13 -21.40
N GLU A 439 7.79 -7.37 -21.76
CA GLU A 439 6.80 -8.41 -22.07
C GLU A 439 7.12 -9.70 -21.32
N PHE A 440 6.08 -10.33 -20.75
CA PHE A 440 6.16 -11.67 -20.17
C PHE A 440 5.80 -12.72 -21.21
N LYS A 441 6.69 -13.69 -21.41
CA LYS A 441 6.51 -14.83 -22.32
C LYS A 441 6.37 -16.11 -21.51
N THR A 442 5.16 -16.66 -21.52
CA THR A 442 4.81 -17.85 -20.75
C THR A 442 5.45 -19.12 -21.33
N GLU A 443 5.85 -20.03 -20.46
CA GLU A 443 6.37 -21.37 -20.79
C GLU A 443 5.50 -22.49 -20.19
N THR A 444 4.50 -22.16 -19.37
CA THR A 444 3.61 -23.11 -18.73
C THR A 444 2.15 -22.73 -18.96
N GLU A 445 1.25 -23.69 -18.76
CA GLU A 445 -0.15 -23.34 -18.47
C GLU A 445 -0.25 -22.69 -17.08
N ALA A 446 -1.42 -22.13 -16.76
CA ALA A 446 -1.70 -21.63 -15.42
C ALA A 446 -1.65 -22.78 -14.39
N LEU A 447 -0.92 -22.57 -13.31
CA LEU A 447 -0.73 -23.50 -12.21
C LEU A 447 -1.22 -22.85 -10.92
N GLN A 448 -1.54 -23.65 -9.90
CA GLN A 448 -2.04 -23.13 -8.63
C GLN A 448 -1.45 -23.92 -7.46
N ILE A 449 -0.88 -23.23 -6.49
CA ILE A 449 -0.29 -23.86 -5.29
C ILE A 449 -0.94 -23.40 -3.98
N GLY A 450 -1.45 -22.16 -3.92
CA GLY A 450 -2.15 -21.64 -2.75
C GLY A 450 -3.47 -22.38 -2.52
N ARG A 451 -3.77 -22.71 -1.26
CA ARG A 451 -5.04 -23.31 -0.83
C ARG A 451 -5.54 -22.62 0.44
N GLY A 452 -6.85 -22.77 0.69
CA GLY A 452 -7.48 -22.25 1.89
C GLY A 452 -7.66 -20.75 1.86
N ASN A 453 -7.22 -20.10 2.94
CA ASN A 453 -7.37 -18.67 3.17
C ASN A 453 -6.21 -17.85 2.59
N PHE A 454 -5.18 -18.46 1.99
CA PHE A 454 -4.02 -17.71 1.47
C PHE A 454 -4.39 -16.84 0.26
N TYR A 455 -4.16 -15.52 0.35
CA TYR A 455 -4.54 -14.55 -0.67
C TYR A 455 -3.61 -13.31 -0.67
N ALA A 456 -3.64 -12.53 -1.75
CA ALA A 456 -2.96 -11.23 -1.92
C ALA A 456 -1.47 -11.25 -1.53
N ALA A 457 -0.78 -12.35 -1.80
CA ALA A 457 0.55 -12.56 -1.30
C ALA A 457 1.59 -11.68 -2.05
N GLN A 458 2.52 -11.09 -1.32
CA GLN A 458 3.56 -10.25 -1.88
C GLN A 458 4.95 -10.69 -1.41
N THR A 459 5.96 -10.37 -2.21
CA THR A 459 7.37 -10.67 -1.94
C THR A 459 8.14 -9.43 -1.55
N PHE A 460 9.15 -9.63 -0.68
CA PHE A 460 10.08 -8.56 -0.33
C PHE A 460 10.92 -8.15 -1.54
N ASN A 461 10.79 -6.88 -1.94
CA ASN A 461 11.75 -6.25 -2.80
C ASN A 461 13.11 -6.11 -2.08
N GLN A 462 14.18 -6.35 -2.82
CA GLN A 462 15.57 -6.23 -2.36
C GLN A 462 15.93 -7.07 -1.13
N ALA A 463 15.23 -8.20 -0.91
CA ALA A 463 15.66 -9.20 0.05
C ALA A 463 17.12 -9.64 -0.25
N PRO A 464 17.95 -9.83 0.79
CA PRO A 464 19.37 -10.11 0.60
C PRO A 464 19.60 -11.52 0.04
N ASN A 465 20.79 -11.71 -0.54
CA ASN A 465 21.29 -13.02 -1.01
C ASN A 465 20.42 -13.69 -2.09
N GLY A 466 19.66 -12.92 -2.87
CA GLY A 466 18.80 -13.45 -3.93
C GLY A 466 17.61 -14.27 -3.42
N ARG A 467 17.30 -14.21 -2.12
CA ARG A 467 16.11 -14.86 -1.56
C ARG A 467 14.86 -14.17 -2.05
N VAL A 468 13.83 -14.96 -2.32
CA VAL A 468 12.48 -14.48 -2.59
C VAL A 468 11.59 -14.97 -1.46
N VAL A 469 11.28 -14.07 -0.52
CA VAL A 469 10.43 -14.38 0.63
C VAL A 469 9.08 -13.72 0.43
N GLN A 470 8.02 -14.52 0.60
CA GLN A 470 6.63 -14.14 0.44
C GLN A 470 5.90 -14.11 1.80
N ILE A 471 4.96 -13.18 1.96
CA ILE A 471 3.94 -13.20 3.01
C ILE A 471 2.58 -13.04 2.32
N GLY A 472 1.59 -13.81 2.76
CA GLY A 472 0.21 -13.73 2.26
C GLY A 472 -0.77 -13.28 3.34
N TRP A 473 -1.85 -12.64 2.92
CA TRP A 473 -3.00 -12.40 3.79
C TRP A 473 -3.81 -13.70 3.91
N MET A 474 -4.19 -14.07 5.13
CA MET A 474 -5.18 -15.13 5.35
C MET A 474 -6.58 -14.54 5.21
N ARG A 475 -7.08 -14.44 3.99
CA ARG A 475 -8.41 -13.92 3.62
C ARG A 475 -9.55 -14.79 4.10
N GLY A 476 -10.61 -14.12 4.52
CA GLY A 476 -11.83 -14.77 4.99
C GLY A 476 -11.65 -15.16 6.45
N GLY A 477 -12.56 -15.98 6.98
CA GLY A 477 -12.50 -16.36 8.38
C GLY A 477 -13.48 -15.56 9.25
N PRO A 478 -13.52 -15.87 10.54
CA PRO A 478 -14.76 -15.79 11.32
C PRO A 478 -15.06 -14.43 11.93
N ASN A 479 -14.42 -13.36 11.45
CA ASN A 479 -14.21 -12.14 12.22
C ASN A 479 -13.61 -12.47 13.60
N ALA A 480 -12.29 -12.72 13.65
CA ALA A 480 -11.63 -13.21 14.86
C ALA A 480 -11.87 -12.30 16.08
N ALA A 481 -12.03 -11.00 15.86
CA ALA A 481 -12.28 -10.06 16.95
C ALA A 481 -13.61 -10.33 17.66
N GLU A 482 -14.68 -10.51 16.89
CA GLU A 482 -16.01 -10.78 17.43
C GLU A 482 -16.14 -12.21 17.95
N THR A 483 -15.56 -13.17 17.23
CA THR A 483 -15.79 -14.60 17.50
C THR A 483 -14.85 -15.16 18.56
N PHE A 484 -13.59 -14.70 18.63
CA PHE A 484 -12.55 -15.30 19.47
C PHE A 484 -11.98 -14.36 20.54
N ASP A 485 -12.60 -13.20 20.77
CA ASP A 485 -12.24 -12.23 21.80
C ASP A 485 -10.76 -11.81 21.70
N VAL A 486 -10.35 -11.41 20.50
CA VAL A 486 -9.04 -10.80 20.23
C VAL A 486 -9.25 -9.38 19.70
N PRO A 487 -8.30 -8.44 19.86
CA PRO A 487 -8.54 -7.06 19.44
C PRO A 487 -8.40 -6.83 17.93
N HIS A 488 -8.01 -7.85 17.16
CA HIS A 488 -7.70 -7.76 15.73
C HIS A 488 -8.62 -8.67 14.91
N ASN A 489 -8.83 -8.32 13.64
CA ASN A 489 -9.46 -9.19 12.67
C ASN A 489 -8.51 -9.39 11.49
N GLN A 490 -8.53 -10.61 10.93
CA GLN A 490 -7.62 -11.10 9.90
C GLN A 490 -6.15 -11.18 10.35
N GLN A 491 -5.32 -11.88 9.59
CA GLN A 491 -3.89 -12.07 9.91
C GLN A 491 -3.07 -12.41 8.67
N MET A 492 -1.74 -12.32 8.81
CA MET A 492 -0.81 -12.81 7.79
C MET A 492 -0.51 -14.29 7.99
N ALA A 493 -0.26 -15.00 6.88
CA ALA A 493 0.38 -16.30 6.87
C ALA A 493 1.86 -16.19 7.25
N PHE A 494 2.49 -17.31 7.64
CA PHE A 494 3.90 -17.32 8.00
C PHE A 494 4.78 -17.01 6.77
N PRO A 495 5.88 -16.25 6.92
CA PRO A 495 6.77 -15.96 5.81
C PRO A 495 7.37 -17.23 5.21
N CYS A 496 7.39 -17.30 3.88
CA CYS A 496 7.89 -18.47 3.15
C CYS A 496 8.90 -18.10 2.07
N ASP A 497 9.97 -18.89 1.96
CA ASP A 497 10.88 -18.87 0.80
C ASP A 497 10.21 -19.50 -0.41
N LEU A 498 10.37 -18.86 -1.57
CA LEU A 498 9.96 -19.38 -2.87
C LEU A 498 11.16 -19.98 -3.61
N SER A 499 10.96 -21.14 -4.24
CA SER A 499 11.95 -21.76 -5.12
C SER A 499 11.30 -22.45 -6.32
N LEU A 500 12.02 -22.55 -7.43
CA LEU A 500 11.61 -23.36 -8.58
C LEU A 500 12.43 -24.65 -8.61
N LYS A 501 11.76 -25.79 -8.75
CA LYS A 501 12.43 -27.10 -8.85
C LYS A 501 11.91 -27.91 -10.03
N THR A 502 12.77 -28.71 -10.64
CA THR A 502 12.38 -29.67 -11.68
C THR A 502 11.64 -30.84 -11.04
N THR A 503 10.50 -31.19 -11.63
CA THR A 503 9.68 -32.35 -11.25
C THR A 503 9.34 -33.19 -12.49
N ASP A 504 8.76 -34.37 -12.28
CA ASP A 504 8.30 -35.23 -13.40
C ASP A 504 7.26 -34.54 -14.31
N ASP A 505 6.53 -33.55 -13.78
CA ASP A 505 5.54 -32.76 -14.53
C ASP A 505 6.12 -31.44 -15.10
N GLY A 506 7.44 -31.25 -15.01
CA GLY A 506 8.17 -30.04 -15.37
C GLY A 506 8.53 -29.16 -14.18
N VAL A 507 8.99 -27.93 -14.44
CA VAL A 507 9.37 -26.97 -13.38
C VAL A 507 8.13 -26.57 -12.57
N ARG A 508 8.25 -26.55 -11.25
CA ARG A 508 7.18 -26.18 -10.31
C ARG A 508 7.68 -25.24 -9.23
N LEU A 509 6.78 -24.41 -8.72
CA LEU A 509 6.98 -23.59 -7.54
C LEU A 509 6.92 -24.44 -6.27
N PHE A 510 7.79 -24.13 -5.32
CA PHE A 510 7.83 -24.68 -3.97
C PHE A 510 7.84 -23.54 -2.97
N VAL A 511 7.03 -23.67 -1.93
CA VAL A 511 6.82 -22.68 -0.86
C VAL A 511 7.22 -23.33 0.46
N SER A 512 8.23 -22.80 1.15
CA SER A 512 8.73 -23.39 2.41
C SER A 512 8.83 -22.33 3.51
N PRO A 513 8.44 -22.64 4.77
CA PRO A 513 8.63 -21.72 5.88
C PRO A 513 10.10 -21.27 5.97
N ILE A 514 10.32 -19.98 6.20
CA ILE A 514 11.68 -19.44 6.34
C ILE A 514 12.41 -20.12 7.51
N SER A 515 13.72 -20.28 7.36
CA SER A 515 14.58 -20.93 8.37
C SER A 515 14.60 -20.19 9.72
N GLU A 516 14.29 -18.90 9.74
CA GLU A 516 14.30 -18.06 10.92
C GLU A 516 13.28 -18.50 11.97
N ILE A 517 12.29 -19.33 11.62
CA ILE A 517 11.40 -20.00 12.58
C ILE A 517 12.17 -20.83 13.62
N ASP A 518 13.36 -21.33 13.28
CA ASP A 518 14.22 -22.10 14.19
C ASP A 518 14.63 -21.27 15.42
N SER A 519 14.65 -19.94 15.31
CA SER A 519 14.93 -19.04 16.44
C SER A 519 13.88 -19.14 17.55
N LEU A 520 12.67 -19.61 17.22
CA LEU A 520 11.57 -19.78 18.17
C LEU A 520 11.58 -21.14 18.85
N VAL A 521 12.36 -22.11 18.37
CA VAL A 521 12.35 -23.48 18.91
C VAL A 521 12.86 -23.46 20.35
N SER A 522 11.98 -23.81 21.29
CA SER A 522 12.30 -24.00 22.70
C SER A 522 12.74 -25.42 23.02
N LYS A 523 12.18 -26.39 22.31
CA LYS A 523 12.40 -27.81 22.52
C LYS A 523 12.04 -28.61 21.28
N THR A 524 12.79 -29.67 21.01
CA THR A 524 12.50 -30.63 19.94
C THR A 524 12.27 -32.01 20.53
N HIS A 525 11.18 -32.65 20.11
CA HIS A 525 10.91 -34.06 20.33
C HIS A 525 11.18 -34.78 19.02
N ASP A 526 12.28 -35.53 18.98
CA ASP A 526 12.61 -36.40 17.85
C ASP A 526 12.19 -37.83 18.22
N LEU A 527 11.12 -38.29 17.57
CA LEU A 527 10.54 -39.61 17.81
C LEU A 527 11.01 -40.65 16.77
N GLY A 528 11.71 -40.20 15.72
CA GLY A 528 12.17 -41.04 14.62
C GLY A 528 11.07 -41.91 14.02
N GLN A 529 11.36 -43.20 13.86
CA GLN A 529 10.44 -44.17 13.27
C GLN A 529 9.43 -44.69 14.29
N VAL A 530 8.13 -44.57 13.99
CA VAL A 530 7.03 -45.04 14.86
C VAL A 530 6.04 -45.88 14.05
N LYS A 531 5.70 -47.07 14.57
CA LYS A 531 4.60 -47.87 14.01
C LYS A 531 3.27 -47.36 14.57
N LEU A 532 2.33 -47.06 13.69
CA LEU A 532 0.97 -46.68 14.05
C LEU A 532 0.05 -47.89 13.83
N SER A 533 -0.80 -48.16 14.81
CA SER A 533 -1.89 -49.11 14.74
C SER A 533 -3.01 -48.63 15.67
N ASP A 534 -4.16 -49.30 15.64
CA ASP A 534 -5.28 -48.97 16.52
C ASP A 534 -4.84 -48.95 18.00
N GLY A 535 -5.22 -47.89 18.72
CA GLY A 535 -4.83 -47.64 20.11
C GLY A 535 -3.38 -47.18 20.37
N ILE A 536 -2.50 -47.09 19.36
CA ILE A 536 -1.14 -46.55 19.53
C ILE A 536 -1.13 -45.05 19.25
N ASN A 537 -0.75 -44.27 20.27
CA ASN A 537 -0.52 -42.83 20.16
C ASN A 537 1.00 -42.53 20.16
N ALA A 538 1.52 -41.98 19.05
CA ALA A 538 2.94 -41.61 18.97
C ALA A 538 3.33 -40.46 19.91
N LEU A 539 2.36 -39.64 20.35
CA LEU A 539 2.58 -38.52 21.28
C LEU A 539 2.48 -38.93 22.75
N SER A 540 2.41 -40.23 23.06
CA SER A 540 2.34 -40.71 24.44
C SER A 540 3.51 -40.17 25.27
N GLY A 541 3.21 -39.41 26.32
CA GLY A 541 4.21 -38.78 27.21
C GLY A 541 4.61 -37.35 26.83
N ILE A 542 4.18 -36.84 25.67
CA ILE A 542 4.32 -35.43 25.30
C ILE A 542 3.06 -34.68 25.73
N GLN A 543 3.20 -33.70 26.60
CA GLN A 543 2.12 -32.88 27.13
C GLN A 543 2.43 -31.39 26.94
N ASN A 544 1.39 -30.54 26.94
CA ASN A 544 1.48 -29.08 26.94
C ASN A 544 2.09 -28.44 25.68
N LEU A 545 1.86 -29.00 24.50
CA LEU A 545 2.13 -28.28 23.25
C LEU A 545 1.13 -27.13 23.12
N ASP A 546 1.60 -25.93 22.77
CA ASP A 546 0.76 -24.76 22.45
C ASP A 546 0.97 -24.34 21.00
N LEU A 547 2.23 -24.04 20.67
CA LEU A 547 2.71 -23.59 19.35
C LEU A 547 3.62 -24.68 18.78
N VAL A 548 3.35 -25.14 17.56
CA VAL A 548 3.99 -26.34 17.01
C VAL A 548 4.52 -26.11 15.60
N ASP A 549 5.75 -26.56 15.37
CA ASP A 549 6.27 -26.91 14.03
C ASP A 549 6.54 -28.42 14.01
N LEU A 550 5.76 -29.16 13.23
CA LEU A 550 5.83 -30.61 13.11
C LEU A 550 6.30 -31.00 11.71
N GLU A 551 7.32 -31.84 11.63
CA GLU A 551 7.78 -32.48 10.39
C GLU A 551 7.57 -33.98 10.49
N VAL A 552 6.94 -34.59 9.48
CA VAL A 552 6.66 -36.01 9.46
C VAL A 552 6.76 -36.59 8.06
N THR A 553 7.41 -37.75 7.95
CA THR A 553 7.33 -38.60 6.76
C THR A 553 6.75 -39.94 7.14
N PHE A 554 5.69 -40.37 6.46
CA PHE A 554 5.01 -41.63 6.76
C PHE A 554 4.58 -42.40 5.50
N SER A 555 4.45 -43.71 5.64
CA SER A 555 3.76 -44.58 4.69
C SER A 555 2.40 -44.95 5.26
N PRO A 556 1.29 -44.68 4.54
CA PRO A 556 -0.06 -44.93 5.08
C PRO A 556 -0.39 -46.42 5.23
N GLY A 557 0.37 -47.32 4.60
CA GLY A 557 0.15 -48.77 4.74
C GLY A 557 -1.22 -49.21 4.26
N ASN A 558 -1.95 -49.94 5.10
CA ASN A 558 -3.34 -50.34 4.86
C ASN A 558 -4.35 -49.52 5.68
N ALA A 559 -3.91 -48.46 6.37
CA ALA A 559 -4.78 -47.56 7.09
C ALA A 559 -5.76 -46.84 6.14
N SER A 560 -6.96 -46.53 6.64
CA SER A 560 -7.89 -45.63 5.96
C SER A 560 -7.54 -44.16 6.19
N GLU A 561 -7.02 -43.83 7.37
CA GLU A 561 -6.56 -42.48 7.70
C GLU A 561 -5.27 -42.50 8.53
N VAL A 562 -4.47 -41.45 8.39
CA VAL A 562 -3.44 -41.07 9.36
C VAL A 562 -3.85 -39.73 9.96
N VAL A 563 -3.94 -39.67 11.30
CA VAL A 563 -4.55 -38.57 12.04
C VAL A 563 -3.51 -37.90 12.94
N PHE A 564 -3.46 -36.58 12.88
CA PHE A 564 -2.63 -35.69 13.68
C PHE A 564 -3.54 -34.79 14.52
N ASP A 565 -3.84 -35.23 15.74
CA ASP A 565 -4.54 -34.45 16.75
C ASP A 565 -3.52 -33.57 17.48
N LEU A 566 -3.38 -32.34 17.01
CA LEU A 566 -2.46 -31.32 17.51
C LEU A 566 -3.22 -30.33 18.44
N PRO A 567 -2.54 -29.37 19.09
CA PRO A 567 -3.25 -28.33 19.84
C PRO A 567 -4.28 -27.64 18.94
N ARG A 568 -5.55 -27.59 19.37
CA ARG A 568 -6.65 -26.86 18.72
C ARG A 568 -7.13 -27.40 17.37
N VAL A 569 -6.38 -28.29 16.70
CA VAL A 569 -6.72 -28.79 15.35
C VAL A 569 -6.50 -30.29 15.22
N SER A 570 -7.41 -30.95 14.51
CA SER A 570 -7.25 -32.34 14.02
C SER A 570 -6.99 -32.31 12.52
N VAL A 571 -5.81 -32.74 12.09
CA VAL A 571 -5.43 -32.85 10.67
C VAL A 571 -5.44 -34.33 10.27
N ARG A 572 -6.04 -34.66 9.12
CA ARG A 572 -6.34 -36.04 8.71
C ARG A 572 -5.95 -36.27 7.26
N TYR A 573 -5.05 -37.21 7.03
CA TYR A 573 -4.77 -37.71 5.69
C TYR A 573 -5.72 -38.88 5.36
N ASP A 574 -6.68 -38.66 4.46
CA ASP A 574 -7.57 -39.70 3.93
C ASP A 574 -6.83 -40.47 2.84
N VAL A 575 -6.52 -41.74 3.09
CA VAL A 575 -5.66 -42.55 2.22
C VAL A 575 -6.33 -42.86 0.88
N LYS A 576 -7.65 -43.07 0.89
CA LYS A 576 -8.41 -43.43 -0.32
C LYS A 576 -8.61 -42.21 -1.22
N LYS A 577 -8.96 -41.07 -0.63
CA LYS A 577 -9.19 -39.82 -1.37
C LYS A 577 -7.89 -39.08 -1.69
N GLN A 578 -6.81 -39.40 -0.99
CA GLN A 578 -5.51 -38.71 -1.12
C GLN A 578 -5.65 -37.21 -0.87
N VAL A 579 -6.30 -36.86 0.24
CA VAL A 579 -6.50 -35.47 0.65
C VAL A 579 -6.09 -35.30 2.11
N LEU A 580 -5.51 -34.15 2.42
CA LEU A 580 -5.27 -33.70 3.79
C LEU A 580 -6.44 -32.80 4.19
N ASN A 581 -7.23 -33.23 5.17
CA ASN A 581 -8.32 -32.44 5.73
C ASN A 581 -7.96 -31.91 7.11
N HIS A 582 -8.67 -30.89 7.56
CA HIS A 582 -8.60 -30.44 8.95
C HIS A 582 -9.96 -29.95 9.46
N THR A 583 -10.09 -29.86 10.78
CA THR A 583 -11.24 -29.22 11.44
C THR A 583 -11.02 -27.71 11.50
N GLY A 584 -11.40 -27.02 10.42
CA GLY A 584 -11.30 -25.57 10.26
C GLY A 584 -12.53 -24.82 10.77
N VAL A 585 -12.68 -23.58 10.33
CA VAL A 585 -13.79 -22.69 10.70
C VAL A 585 -14.28 -21.92 9.47
N ASN A 586 -15.58 -21.70 9.37
CA ASN A 586 -16.20 -20.89 8.33
C ASN A 586 -16.26 -19.39 8.71
N ASP A 587 -16.78 -18.54 7.82
CA ASP A 587 -16.86 -17.09 8.05
C ASP A 587 -17.77 -16.68 9.22
N LYS A 588 -18.51 -17.61 9.83
CA LYS A 588 -19.33 -17.39 11.03
C LYS A 588 -18.68 -17.91 12.32
N GLY A 589 -17.49 -18.49 12.25
CA GLY A 589 -16.85 -19.12 13.40
C GLY A 589 -17.29 -20.54 13.70
N GLU A 590 -18.13 -21.15 12.86
CA GLU A 590 -18.61 -22.51 13.07
C GLU A 590 -17.55 -23.51 12.58
N SER A 591 -17.33 -24.57 13.35
CA SER A 591 -16.36 -25.61 12.97
C SER A 591 -16.87 -26.46 11.81
N GLU A 592 -16.00 -26.70 10.84
CA GLU A 592 -16.31 -27.53 9.67
C GLU A 592 -15.09 -28.32 9.19
N LEU A 593 -15.34 -29.42 8.48
CA LEU A 593 -14.28 -30.18 7.83
C LEU A 593 -13.91 -29.47 6.53
N GLN A 594 -12.64 -29.05 6.42
CA GLN A 594 -12.12 -28.38 5.23
C GLN A 594 -10.97 -29.20 4.63
N ILE A 595 -10.84 -29.10 3.31
CA ILE A 595 -9.68 -29.64 2.60
C ILE A 595 -8.53 -28.65 2.77
N CYS A 596 -7.43 -29.11 3.35
CA CYS A 596 -6.20 -28.34 3.48
C CYS A 596 -5.34 -28.47 2.21
N ILE A 597 -5.11 -29.71 1.77
CA ILE A 597 -4.40 -30.00 0.53
C ILE A 597 -5.15 -31.11 -0.22
N ASP A 598 -5.49 -30.86 -1.48
CA ASP A 598 -6.08 -31.84 -2.39
C ASP A 598 -5.00 -32.56 -3.23
N LYS A 599 -5.38 -33.69 -3.86
CA LYS A 599 -4.51 -34.45 -4.78
C LYS A 599 -3.14 -34.82 -4.19
N LEU A 600 -3.10 -35.10 -2.89
CA LEU A 600 -1.88 -35.42 -2.14
C LEU A 600 -1.53 -36.90 -2.26
N SER A 601 -1.29 -37.38 -3.47
CA SER A 601 -0.89 -38.77 -3.70
C SER A 601 0.49 -39.07 -3.10
N SER A 602 0.65 -40.22 -2.45
CA SER A 602 1.95 -40.63 -1.91
C SER A 602 3.01 -40.76 -3.01
N LYS A 603 4.22 -40.25 -2.78
CA LYS A 603 5.37 -40.40 -3.67
C LYS A 603 6.24 -41.54 -3.19
N GLN A 604 6.46 -42.53 -4.05
CA GLN A 604 7.20 -43.75 -3.70
C GLN A 604 6.66 -44.41 -2.41
N GLY A 605 5.33 -44.38 -2.24
CA GLY A 605 4.65 -44.93 -1.06
C GLY A 605 4.79 -44.12 0.24
N LYS A 606 5.29 -42.89 0.16
CA LYS A 606 5.45 -41.98 1.31
C LYS A 606 4.71 -40.65 1.12
N VAL A 607 4.28 -40.07 2.23
CA VAL A 607 3.76 -38.71 2.32
C VAL A 607 4.69 -37.95 3.28
N SER A 608 5.15 -36.78 2.88
CA SER A 608 5.96 -35.87 3.70
C SER A 608 5.15 -34.61 3.97
N LEU A 609 5.02 -34.23 5.24
CA LEU A 609 4.30 -33.05 5.71
C LEU A 609 5.16 -32.24 6.67
N ARG A 610 5.03 -30.92 6.59
CA ARG A 610 5.37 -29.99 7.67
C ARG A 610 4.10 -29.22 8.05
N LEU A 611 3.77 -29.15 9.33
CA LEU A 611 2.58 -28.49 9.86
C LEU A 611 3.01 -27.41 10.85
N LEU A 612 2.60 -26.16 10.60
CA LEU A 612 2.74 -25.05 11.55
C LEU A 612 1.39 -24.81 12.21
N VAL A 613 1.35 -24.86 13.55
CA VAL A 613 0.13 -24.65 14.34
C VAL A 613 0.35 -23.49 15.30
N ASP A 614 -0.45 -22.44 15.11
CA ASP A 614 -0.57 -21.29 16.01
C ASP A 614 -2.00 -21.24 16.58
N ARG A 615 -2.31 -20.27 17.43
CA ARG A 615 -3.56 -20.24 18.20
C ARG A 615 -4.83 -20.18 17.34
N LEU A 616 -4.77 -19.55 16.17
CA LEU A 616 -5.88 -19.43 15.21
C LEU A 616 -5.56 -20.01 13.83
N THR A 617 -4.41 -20.66 13.68
CA THR A 617 -3.88 -21.02 12.35
C THR A 617 -3.35 -22.43 12.29
N VAL A 618 -3.63 -23.10 11.17
CA VAL A 618 -2.83 -24.22 10.70
C VAL A 618 -2.33 -23.94 9.29
N GLU A 619 -1.04 -24.13 9.07
CA GLU A 619 -0.43 -24.13 7.73
C GLU A 619 0.18 -25.50 7.46
N ALA A 620 -0.11 -26.06 6.29
CA ALA A 620 0.40 -27.36 5.88
C ALA A 620 1.25 -27.22 4.62
N PHE A 621 2.42 -27.84 4.65
CA PHE A 621 3.37 -27.91 3.55
C PHE A 621 3.61 -29.38 3.24
N ALA A 622 3.40 -29.80 2.00
CA ALA A 622 3.62 -31.18 1.61
C ALA A 622 4.70 -31.32 0.55
N PHE A 623 5.49 -32.38 0.66
CA PHE A 623 6.61 -32.67 -0.24
C PHE A 623 7.57 -31.49 -0.38
N ASP A 624 8.11 -31.04 0.75
CA ASP A 624 9.06 -29.93 0.84
C ASP A 624 8.54 -28.62 0.23
N GLY A 625 7.22 -28.39 0.34
CA GLY A 625 6.58 -27.16 -0.10
C GLY A 625 5.99 -27.19 -1.51
N GLN A 626 5.93 -28.35 -2.18
CA GLN A 626 5.29 -28.44 -3.50
C GLN A 626 3.77 -28.20 -3.44
N ASN A 627 3.16 -28.45 -2.29
CA ASN A 627 1.77 -28.09 -2.02
C ASN A 627 1.71 -27.36 -0.69
N PHE A 628 0.85 -26.35 -0.61
CA PHE A 628 0.75 -25.45 0.52
C PHE A 628 -0.70 -25.05 0.77
N GLY A 629 -1.09 -24.92 2.03
CA GLY A 629 -2.38 -24.35 2.42
C GLY A 629 -2.32 -23.69 3.79
N ALA A 630 -3.00 -22.56 3.94
CA ALA A 630 -3.13 -21.82 5.19
C ALA A 630 -4.59 -21.66 5.57
N HIS A 631 -4.96 -21.99 6.81
CA HIS A 631 -6.35 -22.01 7.24
C HIS A 631 -6.54 -21.46 8.66
N TYR A 632 -7.70 -20.85 8.88
CA TYR A 632 -8.17 -20.56 10.23
C TYR A 632 -8.60 -21.84 10.96
N ILE A 633 -8.32 -21.89 12.26
CA ILE A 633 -8.81 -22.93 13.18
C ILE A 633 -9.50 -22.29 14.38
N HIS A 634 -10.39 -23.05 15.01
CA HIS A 634 -11.14 -22.58 16.17
C HIS A 634 -10.32 -22.85 17.44
N PRO A 635 -9.98 -21.83 18.25
CA PRO A 635 -9.00 -21.99 19.34
C PRO A 635 -9.46 -22.94 20.45
N ASN A 636 -10.78 -23.18 20.55
CA ASN A 636 -11.39 -23.98 21.62
C ASN A 636 -12.02 -25.31 21.15
N HIS A 637 -12.00 -25.64 19.85
CA HIS A 637 -12.69 -26.84 19.33
C HIS A 637 -11.73 -27.94 18.86
N GLY A 638 -10.50 -27.92 19.35
CA GLY A 638 -9.52 -28.96 19.09
C GLY A 638 -9.80 -30.31 19.76
N PRO A 639 -8.96 -31.31 19.47
CA PRO A 639 -9.05 -32.62 20.11
C PRO A 639 -8.82 -32.50 21.63
N LYS A 640 -9.57 -33.30 22.42
CA LYS A 640 -9.44 -33.34 23.89
C LYS A 640 -8.11 -33.91 24.36
N THR A 641 -7.45 -34.69 23.52
CA THR A 641 -6.16 -35.32 23.81
C THR A 641 -5.35 -35.31 22.53
N MET A 642 -4.12 -34.82 22.62
CA MET A 642 -3.22 -34.82 21.48
C MET A 642 -2.80 -36.24 21.12
N SER A 643 -2.79 -36.55 19.84
CA SER A 643 -2.37 -37.86 19.37
C SER A 643 -1.87 -37.86 17.93
N ILE A 644 -1.00 -38.81 17.61
CA ILE A 644 -0.76 -39.20 16.22
C ILE A 644 -0.98 -40.70 16.12
N HIS A 645 -1.92 -41.10 15.27
CA HIS A 645 -2.39 -42.48 15.17
C HIS A 645 -2.90 -42.79 13.75
N SER A 646 -3.14 -44.07 13.47
CA SER A 646 -3.79 -44.53 12.24
C SER A 646 -5.18 -45.08 12.53
N VAL A 647 -6.08 -44.98 11.56
CA VAL A 647 -7.45 -45.51 11.62
C VAL A 647 -7.63 -46.55 10.52
N GLY A 648 -8.36 -47.63 10.80
CA GLY A 648 -8.74 -48.63 9.80
C GLY A 648 -7.60 -49.50 9.27
N GLY A 649 -6.43 -49.45 9.91
CA GLY A 649 -5.24 -50.23 9.56
C GLY A 649 -3.97 -49.64 10.16
N ASP A 650 -2.85 -50.23 9.76
CA ASP A 650 -1.51 -49.88 10.23
C ASP A 650 -0.84 -48.91 9.25
N ALA A 651 -0.10 -47.95 9.81
CA ALA A 651 0.76 -47.03 9.08
C ALA A 651 2.16 -47.00 9.72
N LEU A 652 3.15 -46.50 8.98
CA LEU A 652 4.52 -46.38 9.46
C LEU A 652 5.00 -44.94 9.31
N ILE A 653 5.27 -44.28 10.43
CA ILE A 653 6.07 -43.06 10.46
C ILE A 653 7.53 -43.47 10.30
N HIS A 654 8.22 -42.88 9.34
CA HIS A 654 9.66 -43.07 9.09
C HIS A 654 10.50 -42.07 9.89
N ASP A 655 10.03 -40.83 9.98
CA ASP A 655 10.65 -39.74 10.73
C ASP A 655 9.54 -38.83 11.28
N LEU A 656 9.65 -38.42 12.53
CA LEU A 656 8.72 -37.50 13.19
C LEU A 656 9.49 -36.59 14.15
N LYS A 657 9.43 -35.29 13.86
CA LYS A 657 9.98 -34.24 14.70
C LYS A 657 8.91 -33.25 15.05
N ILE A 658 8.85 -32.87 16.32
CA ILE A 658 7.89 -31.90 16.83
C ILE A 658 8.68 -30.86 17.60
N ARG A 659 8.59 -29.61 17.16
CA ARG A 659 9.28 -28.48 17.75
C ARG A 659 8.26 -27.61 18.48
N GLU A 660 8.50 -27.40 19.76
CA GLU A 660 7.75 -26.44 20.58
C GLU A 660 8.28 -25.04 20.29
N LEU A 661 7.41 -24.15 19.82
CA LEU A 661 7.80 -22.76 19.48
C LEU A 661 7.51 -21.81 20.65
N LYS A 662 8.33 -20.77 20.77
CA LYS A 662 8.10 -19.60 21.64
C LYS A 662 7.30 -18.54 20.88
N SER A 663 6.70 -17.63 21.64
CA SER A 663 6.15 -16.40 21.08
C SER A 663 7.25 -15.52 20.48
N THR A 664 6.92 -14.87 19.37
CA THR A 664 7.71 -13.81 18.73
C THR A 664 7.50 -12.46 19.43
N TRP A 665 6.43 -12.32 20.20
CA TRP A 665 6.07 -11.09 20.87
C TRP A 665 6.79 -10.98 22.22
N LYS A 666 7.32 -9.78 22.50
CA LYS A 666 7.87 -9.48 23.82
C LYS A 666 6.72 -9.22 24.79
N ASN A 667 6.72 -9.95 25.90
CA ASN A 667 5.81 -9.74 27.03
C ASN A 667 6.06 -8.42 27.75
#